data_AF-A0A9Q0LI73-F1
#
_entry.id   AF-A0A9Q0LI73-F1
#
_cell.length_a   1.000
_cell.length_b   1.000
_cell.length_c   1.000
_cell.angle_alpha   90.00
_cell.angle_beta   90.00
_cell.angle_gamma   90.00
#
_symmetry.space_group_name_H-M   'P 1'
#
loop_
_entity.id
_entity.type
_entity.pdbx_description
1 polymer ?
#
loop_
_entity_poly.entity_id
_entity_poly.type
_entity_poly.pdbx_seq_one_letter_code
_entity_poly.pdbx_strand_id
1 'polypeptide(L)'
;MSIFKNIENLKLKEVKKFIQEEGNINQKISLGKTLLHFAVQASGIDIVNFLLENGADPNIQDDEGNTPLHKACLTGNFNIIVSLLSHNAKQVANLRGHFPQQIAAKLKHDQCVSVLSSPQKFLKKIPQRLNQKTKRIIFIRRNKASNQQIIEKDNKKIEDEIDSEIDNEIDNEIDNEIDNETDNEINNEKIIENNEKFEQVDIESIQKFTQAFIQDYCKFLETKENHSDVTIKVGKNLKEFPCHKSILSARSPFFALFFKEKITKDVYFPEIKSKIMKKLIKYIYTSKIEFDIQNLLDLWVFSNKFQLNLLTNFLQEQIIKNINENNVCDYLFANQKIQSKKLNKYCLKFMIKNFDKLIQQENITKLTKEQLIYILEKGTNIWSNLGIELFEMIQKWGKEKIKAIPDEIDEITKSETLSKMIKEFILKININSIEDEALKKVQKFEFLPDIFLIGIEYSRIQRIKQQKKFEKIQQEKNQELQKIQQTIQEKDQTIQEKDQTIQEKDQQIQKIQQEKDQKIQKIQQEKDQQIQKIQQEKVQTIKKIKSEHELQKPFTQSTIIEKIEFMKKLKQWISDDEFFNKMKIGFSAKNYGFSAQTFHSQTNNKGKTLIIIKTTNNYIFGGFTQVGFNSYLSGSYISDKDAFIFSLENSKKSPQKFPIKNGSEGNAIYNHSNYGPVFGGGHDFYLGSNLKSGSSNFGHTYHLPQGINYNTDESKNYLAGSSNWQVSEVECYFI
;
A
#
# COMPACT_ATOMS: atom_id res chain seq x y z
N MET A 1 -15.57 9.68 1.90
CA MET A 1 -15.22 11.10 1.61
C MET A 1 -14.03 11.60 2.43
N SER A 2 -13.91 11.29 3.74
CA SER A 2 -12.83 11.81 4.60
C SER A 2 -11.41 11.49 4.10
N ILE A 3 -11.14 10.24 3.70
CA ILE A 3 -9.80 9.82 3.24
C ILE A 3 -9.31 10.53 1.96
N PHE A 4 -10.21 10.93 1.05
CA PHE A 4 -9.85 11.62 -0.19
C PHE A 4 -9.38 13.03 0.08
N LYS A 5 -10.11 13.74 0.94
CA LYS A 5 -9.71 15.05 1.43
C LYS A 5 -8.35 14.99 2.14
N ASN A 6 -8.03 13.87 2.77
CA ASN A 6 -6.73 13.67 3.42
C ASN A 6 -5.61 13.38 2.42
N ILE A 7 -5.87 12.64 1.34
CA ILE A 7 -4.92 12.42 0.24
C ILE A 7 -4.70 13.72 -0.55
N GLU A 8 -5.76 14.46 -0.87
CA GLU A 8 -5.69 15.76 -1.54
C GLU A 8 -4.96 16.80 -0.68
N ASN A 9 -5.11 16.75 0.64
CA ASN A 9 -4.37 17.60 1.59
C ASN A 9 -3.02 16.99 2.03
N LEU A 10 -2.54 15.92 1.38
CA LEU A 10 -1.23 15.30 1.61
C LEU A 10 -0.97 14.83 3.07
N LYS A 11 -2.02 14.46 3.81
CA LYS A 11 -1.94 14.04 5.21
C LYS A 11 -1.59 12.55 5.36
N LEU A 12 -0.31 12.21 5.20
CA LEU A 12 0.18 10.83 5.27
C LEU A 12 -0.21 10.08 6.57
N LYS A 13 -0.21 10.75 7.73
CA LYS A 13 -0.56 10.11 9.03
C LYS A 13 -1.99 9.60 9.06
N GLU A 14 -2.94 10.36 8.53
CA GLU A 14 -4.35 9.98 8.49
C GLU A 14 -4.60 8.89 7.44
N VAL A 15 -3.82 8.89 6.35
CA VAL A 15 -3.84 7.81 5.34
C VAL A 15 -3.30 6.50 5.89
N LYS A 16 -2.20 6.54 6.67
CA LYS A 16 -1.63 5.38 7.36
C LYS A 16 -2.66 4.73 8.29
N LYS A 17 -3.31 5.55 9.13
CA LYS A 17 -4.32 5.09 10.08
C LYS A 17 -5.49 4.40 9.38
N PHE A 18 -6.01 5.01 8.32
CA PHE A 18 -7.14 4.44 7.57
C PHE A 18 -6.85 3.08 6.92
N ILE A 19 -5.65 2.89 6.35
CA ILE A 19 -5.27 1.62 5.73
C ILE A 19 -5.05 0.51 6.76
N GLN A 20 -4.61 0.86 7.97
CA GLN A 20 -4.44 -0.09 9.07
C GLN A 20 -5.77 -0.53 9.69
N GLU A 21 -6.79 0.32 9.68
CA GLU A 21 -8.06 0.06 10.38
C GLU A 21 -9.10 -0.63 9.48
N GLU A 22 -9.30 -0.22 8.22
CA GLU A 22 -10.46 -0.70 7.43
C GLU A 22 -10.27 -0.70 5.88
N GLY A 23 -9.06 -0.51 5.35
CA GLY A 23 -8.86 -0.17 3.94
C GLY A 23 -8.41 -1.30 3.00
N ASN A 24 -9.24 -1.68 2.03
CA ASN A 24 -8.73 -2.36 0.83
C ASN A 24 -7.99 -1.35 -0.07
N ILE A 25 -6.66 -1.44 -0.11
CA ILE A 25 -5.76 -0.50 -0.80
C ILE A 25 -6.03 -0.37 -2.31
N ASN A 26 -6.62 -1.40 -2.92
CA ASN A 26 -6.89 -1.51 -4.36
C ASN A 26 -8.36 -1.29 -4.72
N GLN A 27 -9.20 -0.92 -3.74
CA GLN A 27 -10.62 -0.66 -3.98
C GLN A 27 -10.80 0.47 -5.01
N LYS A 28 -11.65 0.21 -6.02
CA LYS A 28 -12.14 1.24 -6.94
C LYS A 28 -13.27 2.01 -6.27
N ILE A 29 -13.24 3.33 -6.41
CA ILE A 29 -14.08 4.22 -5.61
C ILE A 29 -14.99 5.00 -6.55
N SER A 30 -14.58 6.19 -6.98
CA SER A 30 -15.35 7.05 -7.89
C SER A 30 -14.64 7.15 -9.23
N LEU A 31 -15.38 7.06 -10.32
CA LEU A 31 -14.86 7.02 -11.69
C LEU A 31 -13.83 5.90 -11.89
N GLY A 32 -14.00 4.77 -11.18
CA GLY A 32 -13.08 3.63 -11.22
C GLY A 32 -11.70 3.89 -10.60
N LYS A 33 -11.47 5.06 -9.99
CA LYS A 33 -10.17 5.45 -9.42
C LYS A 33 -9.89 4.74 -8.09
N THR A 34 -8.63 4.38 -7.87
CA THR A 34 -8.10 3.85 -6.60
C THR A 34 -7.43 4.94 -5.77
N LEU A 35 -7.08 4.65 -4.50
CA LEU A 35 -6.32 5.58 -3.65
C LEU A 35 -5.01 6.04 -4.31
N LEU A 36 -4.35 5.14 -5.04
CA LEU A 36 -3.13 5.45 -5.79
C LEU A 36 -3.36 6.47 -6.91
N HIS A 37 -4.52 6.45 -7.59
CA HIS A 37 -4.85 7.47 -8.59
C HIS A 37 -4.99 8.86 -7.96
N PHE A 38 -5.65 8.95 -6.81
CA PHE A 38 -5.81 10.22 -6.10
C PHE A 38 -4.47 10.74 -5.56
N ALA A 39 -3.62 9.87 -5.02
CA ALA A 39 -2.30 10.26 -4.52
C ALA A 39 -1.38 10.78 -5.63
N VAL A 40 -1.42 10.15 -6.82
CA VAL A 40 -0.70 10.62 -8.00
C VAL A 40 -1.23 11.96 -8.49
N GLN A 41 -2.55 12.15 -8.53
CA GLN A 41 -3.19 13.40 -8.95
C GLN A 41 -2.86 14.56 -7.99
N ALA A 42 -2.76 14.28 -6.68
CA ALA A 42 -2.34 15.23 -5.66
C ALA A 42 -0.81 15.49 -5.63
N SER A 43 -0.02 14.80 -6.46
CA SER A 43 1.46 14.89 -6.48
C SER A 43 2.16 14.54 -5.15
N GLY A 44 1.51 13.75 -4.30
CA GLY A 44 2.04 13.36 -2.99
C GLY A 44 2.98 12.17 -3.04
N ILE A 45 4.26 12.37 -3.37
CA ILE A 45 5.25 11.28 -3.52
C ILE A 45 5.35 10.36 -2.29
N ASP A 46 5.26 10.91 -1.08
CA ASP A 46 5.34 10.12 0.16
C ASP A 46 4.14 9.18 0.32
N ILE A 47 2.94 9.65 -0.07
CA ILE A 47 1.72 8.84 -0.05
C ILE A 47 1.77 7.80 -1.18
N VAL A 48 2.26 8.17 -2.36
CA VAL A 48 2.45 7.23 -3.49
C VAL A 48 3.39 6.09 -3.10
N ASN A 49 4.56 6.40 -2.55
CA ASN A 49 5.53 5.39 -2.12
C ASN A 49 4.93 4.51 -1.02
N PHE A 50 4.30 5.11 -0.01
CA PHE A 50 3.65 4.36 1.06
C PHE A 50 2.58 3.40 0.53
N LEU A 51 1.73 3.83 -0.40
CA LEU A 51 0.70 2.98 -0.99
C LEU A 51 1.32 1.81 -1.77
N LEU A 52 2.35 2.07 -2.59
CA LEU A 52 3.04 1.05 -3.38
C LEU A 52 3.77 0.03 -2.48
N GLU A 53 4.43 0.48 -1.42
CA GLU A 53 5.12 -0.37 -0.43
C GLU A 53 4.15 -1.27 0.36
N ASN A 54 2.88 -0.85 0.47
CA ASN A 54 1.80 -1.60 1.11
C ASN A 54 0.93 -2.39 0.12
N GLY A 55 1.39 -2.60 -1.12
CA GLY A 55 0.76 -3.51 -2.07
C GLY A 55 -0.32 -2.90 -2.96
N ALA A 56 -0.35 -1.57 -3.13
CA ALA A 56 -1.19 -0.95 -4.15
C ALA A 56 -0.74 -1.40 -5.56
N ASP A 57 -1.67 -1.88 -6.38
CA ASP A 57 -1.40 -2.29 -7.76
C ASP A 57 -1.33 -1.06 -8.68
N PRO A 58 -0.17 -0.75 -9.28
CA PRO A 58 0.00 0.42 -10.15
C PRO A 58 -0.62 0.25 -11.54
N ASN A 59 -1.27 -0.88 -11.83
CA ASN A 59 -1.83 -1.20 -13.14
C ASN A 59 -3.35 -1.14 -13.22
N ILE A 60 -4.05 -0.89 -12.10
CA ILE A 60 -5.51 -0.77 -12.10
C ILE A 60 -5.92 0.42 -12.97
N GLN A 61 -6.87 0.21 -13.88
CA GLN A 61 -7.41 1.26 -14.74
C GLN A 61 -8.67 1.91 -14.13
N ASP A 62 -8.75 3.24 -14.23
CA ASP A 62 -9.97 4.01 -13.99
C ASP A 62 -11.02 3.79 -15.09
N ASP A 63 -12.21 4.37 -14.96
CA ASP A 63 -13.32 4.14 -15.91
C ASP A 63 -13.03 4.68 -17.33
N GLU A 64 -12.00 5.50 -17.49
CA GLU A 64 -11.51 5.97 -18.79
C GLU A 64 -10.35 5.12 -19.33
N GLY A 65 -10.00 4.02 -18.65
CA GLY A 65 -8.87 3.16 -18.98
C GLY A 65 -7.50 3.72 -18.57
N ASN A 66 -7.44 4.84 -17.83
CA ASN A 66 -6.17 5.40 -17.40
C ASN A 66 -5.65 4.64 -16.19
N THR A 67 -4.39 4.21 -16.24
CA THR A 67 -3.63 3.75 -15.07
C THR A 67 -3.09 4.94 -14.26
N PRO A 68 -2.61 4.74 -13.01
CA PRO A 68 -1.88 5.77 -12.27
C PRO A 68 -0.71 6.38 -13.06
N LEU A 69 -0.04 5.58 -13.91
CA LEU A 69 1.04 6.06 -14.78
C LEU A 69 0.56 7.08 -15.83
N HIS A 70 -0.66 6.93 -16.37
CA HIS A 70 -1.25 7.93 -17.26
C HIS A 70 -1.47 9.25 -16.53
N LYS A 71 -1.99 9.20 -15.29
CA LYS A 71 -2.21 10.41 -14.47
C LYS A 71 -0.88 11.08 -14.10
N ALA A 72 0.17 10.31 -13.81
CA ALA A 72 1.51 10.85 -13.55
C ALA A 72 2.12 11.55 -14.79
N CYS A 73 1.85 11.03 -15.99
CA CYS A 73 2.27 11.64 -17.24
C CYS A 73 1.51 12.94 -17.55
N LEU A 74 0.24 13.03 -17.16
CA LEU A 74 -0.56 14.25 -17.24
C LEU A 74 0.00 15.36 -16.34
N THR A 75 0.48 15.02 -15.13
CA THR A 75 1.03 16.01 -14.20
C THR A 75 2.52 16.31 -14.44
N GLY A 76 3.23 15.47 -15.19
CA GLY A 76 4.66 15.65 -15.50
C GLY A 76 5.60 15.39 -14.33
N ASN A 77 5.11 14.72 -13.28
CA ASN A 77 5.90 14.48 -12.09
C ASN A 77 6.85 13.29 -12.28
N PHE A 78 8.09 13.61 -12.66
CA PHE A 78 9.17 12.64 -12.93
C PHE A 78 9.37 11.62 -11.80
N ASN A 79 9.38 12.08 -10.54
CA ASN A 79 9.67 11.20 -9.39
C ASN A 79 8.57 10.15 -9.18
N ILE A 80 7.30 10.54 -9.39
CA ILE A 80 6.16 9.62 -9.30
C ILE A 80 6.21 8.59 -10.44
N ILE A 81 6.57 9.01 -11.66
CA ILE A 81 6.75 8.10 -12.80
C ILE A 81 7.82 7.06 -12.51
N VAL A 82 8.97 7.49 -11.96
CA VAL A 82 10.05 6.56 -11.58
C VAL A 82 9.59 5.60 -10.48
N SER A 83 8.87 6.08 -9.46
CA SER A 83 8.35 5.22 -8.39
C SER A 83 7.36 4.16 -8.90
N LEU A 84 6.42 4.55 -9.76
CA LEU A 84 5.46 3.63 -10.39
C LEU A 84 6.17 2.58 -11.27
N LEU A 85 7.13 3.01 -12.10
CA LEU A 85 7.91 2.10 -12.95
C LEU A 85 8.77 1.13 -12.12
N SER A 86 9.31 1.58 -11.00
CA SER A 86 10.07 0.73 -10.06
C SER A 86 9.20 -0.35 -9.40
N HIS A 87 7.88 -0.14 -9.38
CA HIS A 87 6.89 -1.10 -8.88
C HIS A 87 6.14 -1.83 -10.02
N ASN A 88 6.76 -1.96 -11.20
CA ASN A 88 6.24 -2.69 -12.37
C ASN A 88 4.95 -2.11 -12.98
N ALA A 89 4.80 -0.79 -12.98
CA ALA A 89 3.75 -0.14 -13.76
C ALA A 89 3.93 -0.39 -15.27
N LYS A 90 2.87 -0.88 -15.92
CA LYS A 90 2.84 -1.18 -17.35
C LYS A 90 2.45 0.05 -18.17
N GLN A 91 3.07 0.19 -19.34
CA GLN A 91 2.72 1.19 -20.34
C GLN A 91 1.66 0.63 -21.29
N VAL A 92 0.42 0.56 -20.83
CA VAL A 92 -0.75 0.13 -21.63
C VAL A 92 -1.51 1.34 -22.18
N ALA A 93 -2.29 1.18 -23.25
CA ALA A 93 -3.16 2.24 -23.75
C ALA A 93 -4.42 2.41 -22.89
N ASN A 94 -4.93 3.65 -22.79
CA ASN A 94 -6.25 3.92 -22.22
C ASN A 94 -7.39 3.67 -23.23
N LEU A 95 -8.66 3.89 -22.84
CA LEU A 95 -9.82 3.66 -23.73
C LEU A 95 -9.86 4.58 -24.95
N ARG A 96 -9.04 5.65 -24.97
CA ARG A 96 -8.87 6.54 -26.12
C ARG A 96 -7.68 6.14 -27.01
N GLY A 97 -7.06 4.99 -26.75
CA GLY A 97 -5.92 4.47 -27.51
C GLY A 97 -4.59 5.17 -27.22
N HIS A 98 -4.53 6.06 -26.22
CA HIS A 98 -3.31 6.80 -25.89
C HIS A 98 -2.47 6.05 -24.84
N PHE A 99 -1.17 5.90 -25.11
CA PHE A 99 -0.20 5.40 -24.13
C PHE A 99 0.31 6.53 -23.21
N PRO A 100 0.78 6.22 -21.98
CA PRO A 100 1.30 7.22 -21.05
C PRO A 100 2.41 8.11 -21.65
N GLN A 101 3.31 7.51 -22.44
CA GLN A 101 4.38 8.23 -23.13
C GLN A 101 3.85 9.25 -24.14
N GLN A 102 2.79 8.91 -24.88
CA GLN A 102 2.17 9.82 -25.85
C GLN A 102 1.50 11.01 -25.15
N ILE A 103 0.93 10.78 -23.96
CA ILE A 103 0.40 11.85 -23.11
C ILE A 103 1.52 12.79 -22.64
N ALA A 104 2.63 12.24 -22.13
CA ALA A 104 3.79 13.03 -21.70
C ALA A 104 4.39 13.84 -22.87
N ALA A 105 4.48 13.25 -24.06
CA ALA A 105 4.99 13.92 -25.26
C ALA A 105 4.07 15.04 -25.74
N LYS A 106 2.74 14.81 -25.73
CA LYS A 106 1.75 15.83 -26.10
C LYS A 106 1.81 17.06 -25.18
N LEU A 107 2.12 16.86 -23.91
CA LEU A 107 2.26 17.92 -22.91
C LEU A 107 3.68 18.49 -22.80
N LYS A 108 4.62 18.06 -23.66
CA LYS A 108 6.04 18.50 -23.68
C LYS A 108 6.79 18.22 -22.38
N HIS A 109 6.50 17.10 -21.73
CA HIS A 109 7.21 16.64 -20.53
C HIS A 109 8.44 15.80 -20.93
N ASP A 110 9.45 16.43 -21.54
CA ASP A 110 10.58 15.76 -22.22
C ASP A 110 11.35 14.78 -21.31
N GLN A 111 11.55 15.15 -20.03
CA GLN A 111 12.20 14.26 -19.05
C GLN A 111 11.38 12.98 -18.79
N CYS A 112 10.05 13.09 -18.76
CA CYS A 112 9.16 11.95 -18.56
C CYS A 112 9.15 11.03 -19.79
N VAL A 113 9.15 11.62 -20.99
CA VAL A 113 9.25 10.89 -22.27
C VAL A 113 10.57 10.10 -22.34
N SER A 114 11.68 10.70 -21.90
CA SER A 114 12.99 10.04 -21.91
C SER A 114 13.03 8.77 -21.04
N VAL A 115 12.39 8.81 -19.85
CA VAL A 115 12.33 7.66 -18.93
C VAL A 115 11.39 6.58 -19.43
N LEU A 116 10.24 6.96 -19.98
CA LEU A 116 9.26 6.02 -20.53
C LEU A 116 9.76 5.31 -21.80
N SER A 117 10.61 5.97 -22.59
CA SER A 117 11.23 5.40 -23.80
C SER A 117 12.27 4.30 -23.49
N SER A 118 12.83 4.29 -22.29
CA SER A 118 13.82 3.27 -21.88
C SER A 118 13.75 2.95 -20.38
N PRO A 119 12.62 2.39 -19.88
CA PRO A 119 12.39 2.23 -18.44
C PRO A 119 13.43 1.31 -17.80
N GLN A 120 13.78 0.22 -18.48
CA GLN A 120 14.71 -0.80 -17.98
C GLN A 120 16.17 -0.30 -17.93
N LYS A 121 16.57 0.56 -18.87
CA LYS A 121 17.91 1.18 -18.91
C LYS A 121 18.08 2.18 -17.76
N PHE A 122 17.01 2.89 -17.40
CA PHE A 122 17.00 3.85 -16.31
C PHE A 122 16.96 3.16 -14.92
N LEU A 123 16.09 2.15 -14.74
CA LEU A 123 15.98 1.39 -13.48
C LEU A 123 17.27 0.63 -13.12
N LYS A 124 18.08 0.21 -14.11
CA LYS A 124 19.40 -0.41 -13.89
C LYS A 124 20.48 0.55 -13.36
N LYS A 125 20.30 1.88 -13.51
CA LYS A 125 21.25 2.91 -13.03
C LYS A 125 21.01 3.37 -11.59
N ILE A 126 19.90 2.96 -10.97
CA ILE A 126 19.59 3.29 -9.57
C ILE A 126 20.38 2.32 -8.67
N PRO A 127 21.20 2.81 -7.71
CA PRO A 127 21.99 1.95 -6.83
C PRO A 127 21.11 0.89 -6.13
N GLN A 128 21.53 -0.38 -6.18
CA GLN A 128 20.78 -1.55 -5.70
C GLN A 128 20.47 -1.58 -4.19
N ARG A 129 20.78 -0.52 -3.42
CA ARG A 129 20.49 -0.40 -1.98
C ARG A 129 19.00 -0.44 -1.65
N LEU A 130 18.13 0.02 -2.56
CA LEU A 130 16.66 -0.04 -2.37
C LEU A 130 16.06 -1.42 -2.69
N ASN A 131 16.85 -2.37 -3.22
CA ASN A 131 16.30 -3.59 -3.83
C ASN A 131 16.55 -4.87 -3.01
N GLN A 132 17.51 -4.94 -2.10
CA GLN A 132 17.76 -6.17 -1.31
C GLN A 132 16.77 -6.35 -0.16
N LYS A 133 16.51 -5.30 0.64
CA LYS A 133 15.49 -5.31 1.70
C LYS A 133 14.08 -5.52 1.12
N THR A 134 13.79 -4.84 0.01
CA THR A 134 12.49 -4.87 -0.67
C THR A 134 12.24 -6.20 -1.39
N LYS A 135 13.26 -6.81 -2.03
CA LYS A 135 13.13 -8.16 -2.61
C LYS A 135 12.99 -9.24 -1.54
N ARG A 136 13.70 -9.15 -0.40
CA ARG A 136 13.52 -10.08 0.73
C ARG A 136 12.11 -9.99 1.32
N ILE A 137 11.58 -8.79 1.54
CA ILE A 137 10.21 -8.59 2.08
C ILE A 137 9.13 -9.07 1.09
N ILE A 138 9.29 -8.83 -0.21
CA ILE A 138 8.36 -9.32 -1.25
C ILE A 138 8.42 -10.85 -1.37
N PHE A 139 9.61 -11.46 -1.28
CA PHE A 139 9.78 -12.92 -1.30
C PHE A 139 9.14 -13.58 -0.06
N ILE A 140 9.36 -13.01 1.13
CA ILE A 140 8.77 -13.48 2.39
C ILE A 140 7.24 -13.35 2.37
N ARG A 141 6.68 -12.23 1.89
CA ARG A 141 5.21 -12.02 1.81
C ARG A 141 4.53 -12.91 0.76
N ARG A 142 5.19 -13.22 -0.36
CA ARG A 142 4.70 -14.19 -1.36
C ARG A 142 4.60 -15.61 -0.80
N ASN A 143 5.62 -16.04 -0.06
CA ASN A 143 5.62 -17.37 0.57
C ASN A 143 4.60 -17.46 1.73
N LYS A 144 4.35 -16.35 2.45
CA LYS A 144 3.30 -16.29 3.50
C LYS A 144 1.88 -16.43 2.94
N ALA A 145 1.62 -15.91 1.74
CA ALA A 145 0.33 -16.04 1.05
C ALA A 145 0.12 -17.41 0.40
N SER A 146 1.19 -18.10 -0.01
CA SER A 146 1.12 -19.47 -0.55
C SER A 146 1.08 -20.55 0.54
N ASN A 147 1.66 -20.29 1.72
CA ASN A 147 1.69 -21.25 2.84
C ASN A 147 0.56 -21.07 3.88
N GLN A 148 -0.40 -20.17 3.64
CA GLN A 148 -1.54 -19.95 4.54
C GLN A 148 -2.56 -21.12 4.56
N GLN A 149 -2.25 -22.24 3.92
CA GLN A 149 -2.99 -23.50 4.05
C GLN A 149 -2.24 -24.60 4.85
N ILE A 150 -0.98 -24.39 5.26
CA ILE A 150 -0.18 -25.45 5.89
C ILE A 150 0.67 -24.88 7.05
N ILE A 151 0.35 -25.33 8.27
CA ILE A 151 1.12 -25.32 9.53
C ILE A 151 0.93 -24.10 10.45
N GLU A 152 0.19 -24.34 11.54
CA GLU A 152 -0.07 -23.45 12.67
C GLU A 152 0.51 -24.02 13.99
N LYS A 153 1.63 -24.78 13.95
CA LYS A 153 2.21 -25.39 15.17
C LYS A 153 3.72 -25.23 15.40
N ASP A 154 4.51 -24.77 14.44
CA ASP A 154 5.98 -24.80 14.58
C ASP A 154 6.66 -23.43 14.77
N ASN A 155 5.91 -22.32 14.85
CA ASN A 155 6.50 -20.98 14.90
C ASN A 155 7.18 -20.61 16.23
N LYS A 156 6.95 -21.35 17.32
CA LYS A 156 7.55 -21.03 18.62
C LYS A 156 9.00 -21.49 18.77
N LYS A 157 9.53 -22.25 17.81
CA LYS A 157 10.91 -22.78 17.86
C LYS A 157 11.87 -22.04 16.91
N ILE A 158 11.31 -21.40 15.88
CA ILE A 158 12.06 -20.64 14.87
C ILE A 158 12.26 -19.18 15.31
N GLU A 159 11.32 -18.61 16.08
CA GLU A 159 11.50 -17.27 16.66
C GLU A 159 12.66 -17.25 17.67
N ASP A 160 12.86 -18.31 18.47
CA ASP A 160 13.96 -18.41 19.44
C ASP A 160 15.34 -18.68 18.78
N GLU A 161 15.40 -19.28 17.60
CA GLU A 161 16.66 -19.48 16.85
C GLU A 161 17.12 -18.20 16.12
N ILE A 162 16.17 -17.39 15.62
CA ILE A 162 16.45 -16.17 14.85
C ILE A 162 16.93 -15.01 15.74
N ASP A 163 16.39 -14.87 16.95
CA ASP A 163 16.86 -13.84 17.89
C ASP A 163 18.30 -14.15 18.41
N SER A 164 18.71 -15.43 18.42
CA SER A 164 20.06 -15.84 18.82
C SER A 164 21.16 -15.64 17.75
N GLU A 165 20.80 -15.62 16.46
CA GLU A 165 21.73 -15.30 15.36
C GLU A 165 21.89 -13.79 15.17
N ILE A 166 20.87 -13.00 15.52
CA ILE A 166 20.90 -11.53 15.39
C ILE A 166 21.80 -10.89 16.46
N ASP A 167 21.84 -11.45 17.67
CA ASP A 167 22.69 -10.91 18.75
C ASP A 167 24.18 -11.27 18.56
N ASN A 168 24.51 -12.38 17.88
CA ASN A 168 25.91 -12.81 17.67
C ASN A 168 26.62 -12.12 16.48
N GLU A 169 25.89 -11.54 15.52
CA GLU A 169 26.48 -10.74 14.43
C GLU A 169 26.67 -9.26 14.81
N ILE A 170 25.88 -8.72 15.74
CA ILE A 170 25.99 -7.32 16.17
C ILE A 170 27.25 -7.10 17.04
N ASP A 171 27.66 -8.09 17.83
CA ASP A 171 28.86 -7.98 18.67
C ASP A 171 30.19 -8.20 17.90
N ASN A 172 30.18 -8.84 16.73
CA ASN A 172 31.40 -9.08 15.93
C ASN A 172 31.70 -8.00 14.87
N GLU A 173 30.73 -7.13 14.54
CA GLU A 173 30.94 -6.01 13.59
C GLU A 173 31.34 -4.70 14.27
N ILE A 174 31.19 -4.56 15.59
CA ILE A 174 31.57 -3.32 16.30
C ILE A 174 33.08 -3.25 16.61
N ASP A 175 33.79 -4.38 16.67
CA ASP A 175 35.23 -4.42 16.99
C ASP A 175 36.17 -4.39 15.77
N ASN A 176 35.66 -4.48 14.52
CA ASN A 176 36.51 -4.57 13.32
C ASN A 176 36.55 -3.31 12.42
N GLU A 177 35.89 -2.21 12.79
CA GLU A 177 35.91 -0.95 12.01
C GLU A 177 36.94 0.09 12.52
N ILE A 178 37.91 -0.29 13.35
CA ILE A 178 38.94 0.65 13.84
C ILE A 178 40.27 0.59 13.06
N ASP A 179 40.58 -0.44 12.26
CA ASP A 179 41.97 -0.64 11.80
C ASP A 179 42.29 -0.65 10.29
N ASN A 180 41.42 -0.21 9.37
CA ASN A 180 41.77 -0.24 7.92
C ASN A 180 41.40 1.02 7.09
N GLU A 181 41.90 2.19 7.50
CA GLU A 181 42.09 3.35 6.60
C GLU A 181 43.59 3.63 6.35
N THR A 182 44.33 2.63 5.88
CA THR A 182 45.54 2.82 5.05
C THR A 182 45.72 1.57 4.21
N ASP A 183 46.05 1.76 2.93
CA ASP A 183 46.35 0.74 1.91
C ASP A 183 45.19 0.34 0.99
N ASN A 184 44.89 1.24 0.05
CA ASN A 184 44.34 0.89 -1.26
C ASN A 184 44.82 1.87 -2.35
N GLU A 185 46.13 2.11 -2.38
CA GLU A 185 46.83 2.30 -3.66
C GLU A 185 47.27 0.91 -4.12
N ILE A 186 47.13 0.62 -5.42
CA ILE A 186 47.42 -0.65 -6.12
C ILE A 186 46.22 -1.63 -6.18
N ASN A 187 45.32 -1.42 -7.16
CA ASN A 187 44.75 -2.49 -8.03
C ASN A 187 43.58 -2.01 -8.91
N ASN A 188 43.80 -1.00 -9.76
CA ASN A 188 42.82 -0.62 -10.80
C ASN A 188 43.37 -0.76 -12.23
N GLU A 189 44.26 -1.72 -12.48
CA GLU A 189 44.79 -2.01 -13.83
C GLU A 189 44.26 -3.31 -14.47
N LYS A 190 43.27 -4.02 -13.92
CA LYS A 190 42.91 -5.37 -14.43
C LYS A 190 41.44 -5.69 -14.70
N ILE A 191 40.55 -4.72 -14.86
CA ILE A 191 39.18 -5.01 -15.34
C ILE A 191 38.81 -4.08 -16.50
N ILE A 192 39.68 -4.06 -17.50
CA ILE A 192 39.34 -3.72 -18.88
C ILE A 192 39.89 -4.88 -19.70
N GLU A 193 39.07 -5.91 -19.94
CA GLU A 193 39.17 -6.77 -21.13
C GLU A 193 37.96 -7.70 -21.21
N ASN A 194 37.30 -7.65 -22.37
CA ASN A 194 36.26 -8.55 -22.91
C ASN A 194 34.81 -8.30 -22.39
N ASN A 195 33.81 -7.90 -23.17
CA ASN A 195 33.62 -7.77 -24.62
C ASN A 195 32.46 -6.80 -24.91
N GLU A 196 32.74 -5.77 -25.73
CA GLU A 196 32.08 -5.46 -27.03
C GLU A 196 30.56 -5.74 -27.21
N LYS A 197 29.71 -4.89 -27.79
CA LYS A 197 29.82 -3.78 -28.75
C LYS A 197 28.46 -3.07 -28.78
N PHE A 198 28.42 -1.73 -28.80
CA PHE A 198 27.67 -0.91 -29.79
C PHE A 198 27.81 0.59 -29.45
N GLU A 199 28.44 1.29 -30.40
CA GLU A 199 28.53 2.74 -30.66
C GLU A 199 29.35 3.63 -29.70
N GLN A 200 30.62 3.76 -30.06
CA GLN A 200 31.57 4.80 -29.64
C GLN A 200 31.03 6.21 -29.97
N VAL A 201 30.75 6.99 -28.93
CA VAL A 201 31.11 8.40 -28.93
C VAL A 201 32.39 8.48 -28.11
N ASP A 202 33.48 8.83 -28.76
CA ASP A 202 34.82 8.83 -28.21
C ASP A 202 34.97 9.93 -27.14
N ILE A 203 34.65 9.57 -25.89
CA ILE A 203 34.75 10.44 -24.71
C ILE A 203 36.20 10.90 -24.51
N GLU A 204 37.18 10.09 -24.90
CA GLU A 204 38.59 10.42 -24.79
C GLU A 204 39.01 11.44 -25.85
N SER A 205 38.53 11.31 -27.09
CA SER A 205 38.69 12.35 -28.11
C SER A 205 37.91 13.61 -27.79
N ILE A 206 36.70 13.53 -27.20
CA ILE A 206 35.99 14.72 -26.71
C ILE A 206 36.78 15.39 -25.58
N GLN A 207 37.31 14.62 -24.62
CA GLN A 207 38.10 15.18 -23.52
C GLN A 207 39.43 15.78 -24.04
N LYS A 208 40.17 15.10 -24.92
CA LYS A 208 41.36 15.64 -25.57
C LYS A 208 41.05 16.85 -26.43
N PHE A 209 39.98 16.83 -27.22
CA PHE A 209 39.55 17.94 -28.06
C PHE A 209 39.09 19.13 -27.21
N THR A 210 38.40 18.90 -26.09
CA THR A 210 37.98 19.98 -25.17
C THR A 210 39.20 20.55 -24.44
N GLN A 211 40.18 19.74 -24.07
CA GLN A 211 41.39 20.18 -23.35
C GLN A 211 42.39 20.90 -24.28
N ALA A 212 42.54 20.42 -25.53
CA ALA A 212 43.32 21.07 -26.58
C ALA A 212 42.63 22.36 -27.07
N PHE A 213 41.31 22.34 -27.30
CA PHE A 213 40.53 23.53 -27.62
C PHE A 213 40.60 24.55 -26.49
N ILE A 214 40.53 24.15 -25.21
CA ILE A 214 40.69 25.06 -24.08
C ILE A 214 42.13 25.62 -24.01
N GLN A 215 43.17 24.83 -24.26
CA GLN A 215 44.55 25.31 -24.27
C GLN A 215 44.86 26.25 -25.43
N ASP A 216 44.43 25.92 -26.64
CA ASP A 216 44.59 26.75 -27.84
C ASP A 216 43.74 28.02 -27.74
N TYR A 217 42.55 27.93 -27.13
CA TYR A 217 41.69 29.07 -26.87
C TYR A 217 42.23 29.99 -25.75
N CYS A 218 42.91 29.44 -24.74
CA CYS A 218 43.62 30.24 -23.74
C CYS A 218 44.83 30.97 -24.35
N LYS A 219 45.59 30.32 -25.25
CA LYS A 219 46.64 30.96 -26.06
C LYS A 219 46.07 32.03 -27.00
N PHE A 220 44.88 31.79 -27.55
CA PHE A 220 44.16 32.72 -28.42
C PHE A 220 43.66 33.96 -27.66
N LEU A 221 43.18 33.80 -26.42
CA LEU A 221 42.76 34.91 -25.54
C LEU A 221 43.93 35.76 -25.02
N GLU A 222 45.14 35.21 -24.93
CA GLU A 222 46.34 35.96 -24.55
C GLU A 222 46.92 36.81 -25.69
N THR A 223 46.53 36.56 -26.95
CA THR A 223 47.19 37.12 -28.13
C THR A 223 46.35 38.07 -28.99
N LYS A 224 45.02 38.17 -28.78
CA LYS A 224 44.17 39.14 -29.52
C LYS A 224 43.07 39.75 -28.65
N GLU A 225 43.04 41.08 -28.61
CA GLU A 225 41.89 41.85 -28.16
C GLU A 225 40.68 41.59 -29.08
N ASN A 226 39.49 41.52 -28.49
CA ASN A 226 38.17 41.64 -29.13
C ASN A 226 37.54 40.44 -29.82
N HIS A 227 37.25 39.36 -29.08
CA HIS A 227 35.94 38.70 -29.24
C HIS A 227 35.45 38.21 -27.88
N SER A 228 34.56 38.98 -27.26
CA SER A 228 33.75 38.60 -26.10
C SER A 228 32.33 39.08 -26.33
N ASP A 229 31.32 38.27 -26.00
CA ASP A 229 29.91 38.66 -26.10
C ASP A 229 29.42 39.46 -24.88
N VAL A 230 30.21 39.52 -23.79
CA VAL A 230 29.96 40.32 -22.59
C VAL A 230 31.26 40.93 -22.04
N THR A 231 31.19 42.18 -21.57
CA THR A 231 32.28 42.84 -20.84
C THR A 231 31.96 42.91 -19.35
N ILE A 232 32.88 42.47 -18.48
CA ILE A 232 32.73 42.60 -17.03
C ILE A 232 33.56 43.79 -16.53
N LYS A 233 32.94 44.77 -15.88
CA LYS A 233 33.63 45.94 -15.29
C LYS A 233 33.73 45.81 -13.78
N VAL A 234 34.94 45.92 -13.23
CA VAL A 234 35.21 45.59 -11.82
C VAL A 234 36.07 46.62 -11.08
N GLY A 235 35.61 46.97 -9.87
CA GLY A 235 36.31 47.84 -8.91
C GLY A 235 36.12 49.33 -9.21
N LYS A 236 36.65 50.19 -8.32
CA LYS A 236 36.49 51.67 -8.41
C LYS A 236 37.04 52.30 -9.70
N ASN A 237 38.02 51.65 -10.33
CA ASN A 237 38.63 52.13 -11.59
C ASN A 237 37.98 51.49 -12.83
N LEU A 238 36.85 50.78 -12.67
CA LEU A 238 36.07 50.13 -13.71
C LEU A 238 36.89 49.29 -14.70
N LYS A 239 37.86 48.50 -14.20
CA LYS A 239 38.68 47.68 -15.09
C LYS A 239 37.79 46.70 -15.85
N GLU A 240 37.92 46.72 -17.17
CA GLU A 240 37.10 45.95 -18.10
C GLU A 240 37.75 44.59 -18.41
N PHE A 241 36.94 43.54 -18.42
CA PHE A 241 37.36 42.17 -18.69
C PHE A 241 36.44 41.55 -19.76
N PRO A 242 36.93 41.35 -21.00
CA PRO A 242 36.16 40.69 -22.05
C PRO A 242 35.95 39.20 -21.71
N CYS A 243 34.70 38.71 -21.73
CA CYS A 243 34.36 37.32 -21.38
C CYS A 243 33.21 36.74 -22.24
N HIS A 244 33.13 35.41 -22.31
CA HIS A 244 32.05 34.66 -22.97
C HIS A 244 30.92 34.28 -22.00
N LYS A 245 29.70 34.75 -22.27
CA LYS A 245 28.48 34.53 -21.45
C LYS A 245 28.19 33.05 -21.23
N SER A 246 28.33 32.24 -22.29
CA SER A 246 28.05 30.80 -22.26
C SER A 246 29.01 30.04 -21.35
N ILE A 247 30.31 30.38 -21.40
CA ILE A 247 31.36 29.75 -20.58
C ILE A 247 31.19 30.12 -19.11
N LEU A 248 30.94 31.40 -18.82
CA LEU A 248 30.69 31.88 -17.46
C LEU A 248 29.45 31.19 -16.85
N SER A 249 28.36 31.09 -17.62
CA SER A 249 27.11 30.46 -17.17
C SER A 249 27.28 28.95 -16.95
N ALA A 250 28.02 28.26 -17.82
CA ALA A 250 28.21 26.81 -17.71
C ALA A 250 29.04 26.40 -16.48
N ARG A 251 29.99 27.24 -16.04
CA ARG A 251 30.91 26.91 -14.95
C ARG A 251 30.51 27.51 -13.60
N SER A 252 29.54 28.42 -13.56
CA SER A 252 29.13 29.11 -12.34
C SER A 252 27.61 29.32 -12.30
N PRO A 253 26.90 28.70 -11.35
CA PRO A 253 25.47 28.91 -11.15
C PRO A 253 25.10 30.38 -10.88
N PHE A 254 26.00 31.12 -10.22
CA PHE A 254 25.86 32.55 -10.01
C PHE A 254 25.81 33.31 -11.34
N PHE A 255 26.79 33.09 -12.24
CA PHE A 255 26.77 33.76 -13.54
C PHE A 255 25.58 33.28 -14.40
N ALA A 256 25.19 32.01 -14.32
CA ALA A 256 24.00 31.51 -14.99
C ALA A 256 22.72 32.26 -14.56
N LEU A 257 22.60 32.63 -13.28
CA LEU A 257 21.51 33.46 -12.76
C LEU A 257 21.57 34.89 -13.32
N PHE A 258 22.75 35.51 -13.34
CA PHE A 258 22.93 36.85 -13.91
C PHE A 258 22.63 36.92 -15.41
N PHE A 259 22.79 35.81 -16.13
CA PHE A 259 22.68 35.74 -17.58
C PHE A 259 21.38 35.11 -18.09
N LYS A 260 20.46 34.81 -17.18
CA LYS A 260 19.20 34.07 -17.39
C LYS A 260 18.20 34.80 -18.30
N GLU A 261 18.26 36.13 -18.34
CA GLU A 261 17.52 36.96 -19.28
C GLU A 261 18.50 37.58 -20.29
N LYS A 262 18.02 37.99 -21.47
CA LYS A 262 18.82 38.55 -22.58
C LYS A 262 19.49 39.89 -22.23
N ILE A 263 20.39 39.90 -21.25
CA ILE A 263 21.23 41.05 -20.93
C ILE A 263 22.38 41.07 -21.94
N THR A 264 22.39 42.12 -22.75
CA THR A 264 23.45 42.50 -23.68
C THR A 264 24.10 43.78 -23.19
N LYS A 265 25.25 43.66 -22.50
CA LYS A 265 26.58 43.98 -23.03
C LYS A 265 27.61 44.27 -21.92
N ASP A 266 27.22 44.83 -20.77
CA ASP A 266 28.17 45.05 -19.66
C ASP A 266 27.62 44.54 -18.30
N VAL A 267 28.45 43.85 -17.52
CA VAL A 267 28.15 43.41 -16.14
C VAL A 267 29.08 44.13 -15.17
N TYR A 268 28.51 44.78 -14.15
CA TYR A 268 29.23 45.69 -13.28
C TYR A 268 29.36 45.19 -11.83
N PHE A 269 30.59 45.13 -11.30
CA PHE A 269 30.87 44.74 -9.92
C PHE A 269 31.77 45.77 -9.19
N PRO A 270 31.20 46.75 -8.47
CA PRO A 270 31.97 47.84 -7.85
C PRO A 270 32.83 47.41 -6.66
N GLU A 271 32.42 46.34 -5.96
CA GLU A 271 33.04 45.91 -4.69
C GLU A 271 34.17 44.89 -4.87
N ILE A 272 34.28 44.27 -6.04
CA ILE A 272 35.28 43.22 -6.28
C ILE A 272 36.61 43.87 -6.67
N LYS A 273 37.72 43.40 -6.09
CA LYS A 273 39.06 43.83 -6.52
C LYS A 273 39.38 43.22 -7.88
N SER A 274 39.89 44.01 -8.83
CA SER A 274 40.20 43.55 -10.18
C SER A 274 41.19 42.37 -10.21
N LYS A 275 42.11 42.25 -9.22
CA LYS A 275 43.03 41.11 -9.07
C LYS A 275 42.28 39.78 -8.81
N ILE A 276 41.20 39.83 -8.02
CA ILE A 276 40.37 38.66 -7.69
C ILE A 276 39.58 38.21 -8.92
N MET A 277 38.95 39.16 -9.63
CA MET A 277 38.20 38.86 -10.86
C MET A 277 39.10 38.25 -11.95
N LYS A 278 40.32 38.78 -12.13
CA LYS A 278 41.28 38.22 -13.10
C LYS A 278 41.60 36.74 -12.81
N LYS A 279 41.76 36.38 -11.53
CA LYS A 279 42.00 34.98 -11.12
C LYS A 279 40.77 34.09 -11.30
N LEU A 280 39.58 34.59 -10.99
CA LEU A 280 38.33 33.86 -11.24
C LEU A 280 38.16 33.53 -12.72
N ILE A 281 38.37 34.53 -13.60
CA ILE A 281 38.30 34.35 -15.05
C ILE A 281 39.34 33.31 -15.47
N LYS A 282 40.60 33.44 -15.03
CA LYS A 282 41.65 32.45 -15.32
C LYS A 282 41.23 31.04 -14.90
N TYR A 283 40.63 30.86 -13.73
CA TYR A 283 40.10 29.56 -13.29
C TYR A 283 38.99 29.02 -14.22
N ILE A 284 38.03 29.87 -14.58
CA ILE A 284 36.90 29.46 -15.43
C ILE A 284 37.38 28.95 -16.79
N TYR A 285 38.40 29.58 -17.37
CA TYR A 285 38.93 29.18 -18.68
C TYR A 285 39.98 28.07 -18.60
N THR A 286 40.92 28.12 -17.65
CA THR A 286 42.07 27.18 -17.62
C THR A 286 41.91 26.01 -16.66
N SER A 287 40.91 26.06 -15.76
CA SER A 287 40.76 25.14 -14.61
C SER A 287 42.00 25.07 -13.70
N LYS A 288 42.87 26.09 -13.75
CA LYS A 288 44.09 26.20 -12.94
C LYS A 288 44.21 27.59 -12.33
N ILE A 289 44.79 27.68 -11.13
CA ILE A 289 45.08 28.93 -10.43
C ILE A 289 46.53 28.88 -9.97
N GLU A 290 47.29 29.94 -10.21
CA GLU A 290 48.64 30.09 -9.65
C GLU A 290 48.59 30.27 -8.13
N PHE A 291 49.41 29.49 -7.43
CA PHE A 291 49.48 29.37 -5.99
C PHE A 291 50.15 30.60 -5.35
N ASP A 292 49.31 31.52 -4.89
CA ASP A 292 49.69 32.58 -3.94
C ASP A 292 48.64 32.53 -2.84
N ILE A 293 49.07 32.21 -1.61
CA ILE A 293 48.25 31.94 -0.43
C ILE A 293 47.22 33.05 -0.24
N GLN A 294 47.66 34.31 -0.26
CA GLN A 294 46.78 35.46 0.01
C GLN A 294 45.67 35.59 -1.03
N ASN A 295 45.97 35.26 -2.28
CA ASN A 295 44.99 35.34 -3.36
C ASN A 295 44.00 34.16 -3.38
N LEU A 296 44.42 32.96 -2.94
CA LEU A 296 43.54 31.79 -2.83
C LEU A 296 42.50 32.00 -1.71
N LEU A 297 42.92 32.62 -0.62
CA LEU A 297 42.07 32.97 0.50
C LEU A 297 41.04 34.03 0.13
N ASP A 298 41.48 35.11 -0.53
CA ASP A 298 40.59 36.15 -1.04
C ASP A 298 39.58 35.58 -2.06
N LEU A 299 40.00 34.62 -2.88
CA LEU A 299 39.13 33.93 -3.84
C LEU A 299 38.14 32.97 -3.17
N TRP A 300 38.50 32.36 -2.04
CA TRP A 300 37.59 31.53 -1.24
C TRP A 300 36.56 32.39 -0.47
N VAL A 301 36.97 33.51 0.11
CA VAL A 301 36.02 34.48 0.69
C VAL A 301 35.03 34.95 -0.38
N PHE A 302 35.54 35.25 -1.57
CA PHE A 302 34.71 35.59 -2.73
C PHE A 302 33.76 34.44 -3.12
N SER A 303 34.26 33.21 -3.21
CA SER A 303 33.44 32.05 -3.57
C SER A 303 32.31 31.80 -2.57
N ASN A 304 32.58 31.99 -1.27
CA ASN A 304 31.56 31.89 -0.22
C ASN A 304 30.53 33.03 -0.30
N LYS A 305 30.98 34.30 -0.45
CA LYS A 305 30.10 35.48 -0.56
C LYS A 305 29.07 35.31 -1.67
N PHE A 306 29.46 34.70 -2.79
CA PHE A 306 28.62 34.54 -3.98
C PHE A 306 28.16 33.09 -4.23
N GLN A 307 28.28 32.21 -3.22
CA GLN A 307 27.80 30.81 -3.25
C GLN A 307 28.31 29.98 -4.45
N LEU A 308 29.57 30.16 -4.83
CA LEU A 308 30.22 29.46 -5.94
C LEU A 308 30.72 28.07 -5.50
N ASN A 309 29.80 27.13 -5.26
CA ASN A 309 30.09 25.83 -4.65
C ASN A 309 31.19 25.01 -5.36
N LEU A 310 31.22 25.01 -6.70
CA LEU A 310 32.26 24.32 -7.48
C LEU A 310 33.65 24.90 -7.23
N LEU A 311 33.77 26.24 -7.20
CA LEU A 311 35.02 26.92 -6.89
C LEU A 311 35.41 26.72 -5.42
N THR A 312 34.45 26.77 -4.51
CA THR A 312 34.68 26.51 -3.08
C THR A 312 35.23 25.10 -2.83
N ASN A 313 34.68 24.07 -3.48
CA ASN A 313 35.18 22.70 -3.35
C ASN A 313 36.58 22.53 -3.95
N PHE A 314 36.81 23.09 -5.15
CA PHE A 314 38.14 23.05 -5.77
C PHE A 314 39.21 23.74 -4.90
N LEU A 315 38.90 24.93 -4.36
CA LEU A 315 39.83 25.65 -3.48
C LEU A 315 40.09 24.88 -2.19
N GLN A 316 39.09 24.21 -1.62
CA GLN A 316 39.28 23.35 -0.44
C GLN A 316 40.27 22.22 -0.71
N GLU A 317 40.09 21.48 -1.81
CA GLU A 317 40.98 20.35 -2.15
C GLU A 317 42.40 20.82 -2.46
N GLN A 318 42.55 21.91 -3.22
CA GLN A 318 43.87 22.43 -3.57
C GLN A 318 44.59 23.03 -2.37
N ILE A 319 43.89 23.69 -1.46
CA ILE A 319 44.50 24.22 -0.23
C ILE A 319 44.96 23.06 0.65
N ILE A 320 44.10 22.06 0.87
CA ILE A 320 44.46 20.89 1.68
C ILE A 320 45.70 20.18 1.12
N LYS A 321 45.79 19.99 -0.21
CA LYS A 321 46.94 19.35 -0.87
C LYS A 321 48.26 20.13 -0.76
N ASN A 322 48.20 21.45 -0.58
CA ASN A 322 49.39 22.31 -0.51
C ASN A 322 49.81 22.66 0.92
N ILE A 323 49.05 22.24 1.94
CA ILE A 323 49.45 22.43 3.34
C ILE A 323 50.69 21.57 3.62
N ASN A 324 51.72 22.21 4.15
CA ASN A 324 52.96 21.61 4.60
C ASN A 324 53.47 22.28 5.89
N GLU A 325 54.59 21.81 6.41
CA GLU A 325 55.17 22.27 7.68
C GLU A 325 55.50 23.78 7.69
N ASN A 326 55.71 24.38 6.51
CA ASN A 326 56.11 25.79 6.40
C ASN A 326 54.92 26.76 6.29
N ASN A 327 53.74 26.31 5.87
CA ASN A 327 52.60 27.18 5.58
C ASN A 327 51.32 26.82 6.36
N VAL A 328 51.31 25.72 7.13
CA VAL A 328 50.14 25.27 7.90
C VAL A 328 49.63 26.34 8.88
N CYS A 329 50.55 27.06 9.52
CA CYS A 329 50.23 28.17 10.41
C CYS A 329 49.53 29.31 9.65
N ASP A 330 50.06 29.70 8.49
CA ASP A 330 49.48 30.76 7.66
C ASP A 330 48.05 30.43 7.24
N TYR A 331 47.78 29.18 6.84
CA TYR A 331 46.44 28.72 6.49
C TYR A 331 45.47 28.70 7.68
N LEU A 332 45.96 28.32 8.88
CA LEU A 332 45.16 28.34 10.10
C LEU A 332 44.76 29.78 10.49
N PHE A 333 45.70 30.72 10.46
CA PHE A 333 45.42 32.12 10.77
C PHE A 333 44.56 32.80 9.71
N ALA A 334 44.82 32.51 8.43
CA ALA A 334 44.02 33.05 7.35
C ALA A 334 42.55 32.59 7.40
N ASN A 335 42.27 31.43 8.00
CA ASN A 335 40.91 30.94 8.19
C ASN A 335 40.08 31.81 9.17
N GLN A 336 40.68 32.81 9.83
CA GLN A 336 39.95 33.89 10.51
C GLN A 336 38.92 34.57 9.62
N LYS A 337 39.24 34.75 8.33
CA LYS A 337 38.36 35.40 7.35
C LYS A 337 37.32 34.45 6.74
N ILE A 338 37.63 33.17 6.62
CA ILE A 338 36.83 32.17 5.89
C ILE A 338 35.88 31.40 6.83
N GLN A 339 36.26 31.24 8.10
CA GLN A 339 35.51 30.53 9.14
C GLN A 339 35.18 29.06 8.79
N SER A 340 36.05 28.39 8.03
CA SER A 340 35.85 26.99 7.64
C SER A 340 36.22 26.03 8.78
N LYS A 341 35.21 25.34 9.36
CA LYS A 341 35.44 24.32 10.40
C LYS A 341 36.31 23.15 9.90
N LYS A 342 36.14 22.74 8.63
CA LYS A 342 36.85 21.61 8.02
C LYS A 342 38.34 21.91 7.84
N LEU A 343 38.68 23.13 7.39
CA LEU A 343 40.08 23.55 7.26
C LEU A 343 40.77 23.64 8.62
N ASN A 344 40.11 24.23 9.63
CA ASN A 344 40.64 24.28 11.00
C ASN A 344 40.96 22.89 11.55
N LYS A 345 40.02 21.94 11.38
CA LYS A 345 40.23 20.56 11.83
C LYS A 345 41.42 19.91 11.12
N TYR A 346 41.60 20.14 9.82
CA TYR A 346 42.71 19.58 9.06
C TYR A 346 44.06 20.20 9.48
N CYS A 347 44.15 21.53 9.57
CA CYS A 347 45.38 22.20 10.02
C CYS A 347 45.78 21.76 11.43
N LEU A 348 44.82 21.67 12.38
CA LEU A 348 45.10 21.20 13.74
C LEU A 348 45.60 19.74 13.75
N LYS A 349 44.95 18.84 13.02
CA LYS A 349 45.42 17.45 12.87
C LYS A 349 46.82 17.37 12.27
N PHE A 350 47.10 18.16 11.23
CA PHE A 350 48.41 18.19 10.58
C PHE A 350 49.50 18.68 11.54
N MET A 351 49.20 19.71 12.34
CA MET A 351 50.13 20.23 13.33
C MET A 351 50.41 19.26 14.48
N ILE A 352 49.40 18.54 14.98
CA ILE A 352 49.59 17.51 16.01
C ILE A 352 50.45 16.37 15.46
N LYS A 353 50.12 15.87 14.25
CA LYS A 353 50.85 14.76 13.62
C LYS A 353 52.32 15.11 13.31
N ASN A 354 52.62 16.37 13.01
CA ASN A 354 53.96 16.82 12.61
C ASN A 354 54.60 17.77 13.66
N PHE A 355 54.16 17.69 14.92
CA PHE A 355 54.52 18.64 15.96
C PHE A 355 56.04 18.76 16.16
N ASP A 356 56.74 17.62 16.22
CA ASP A 356 58.19 17.59 16.43
C ASP A 356 58.97 18.22 15.26
N LYS A 357 58.52 17.99 14.02
CA LYS A 357 59.12 18.62 12.82
C LYS A 357 58.89 20.13 12.79
N LEU A 358 57.71 20.58 13.19
CA LEU A 358 57.34 22.00 13.25
C LEU A 358 58.16 22.76 14.31
N ILE A 359 58.53 22.08 15.40
CA ILE A 359 59.45 22.61 16.41
C ILE A 359 60.87 22.68 15.88
N GLN A 360 61.36 21.62 15.23
CA GLN A 360 62.73 21.56 14.68
C GLN A 360 62.98 22.62 13.59
N GLN A 361 61.95 22.99 12.84
CA GLN A 361 62.02 24.03 11.79
C GLN A 361 61.78 25.46 12.31
N GLU A 362 61.66 25.66 13.63
CA GLU A 362 61.35 26.95 14.27
C GLU A 362 60.03 27.61 13.78
N ASN A 363 59.14 26.85 13.15
CA ASN A 363 57.91 27.42 12.57
C ASN A 363 56.88 27.76 13.66
N ILE A 364 56.83 26.99 14.75
CA ILE A 364 55.99 27.30 15.94
C ILE A 364 56.58 28.44 16.77
N THR A 365 57.92 28.61 16.79
CA THR A 365 58.59 29.66 17.57
C THR A 365 58.54 31.04 16.90
N LYS A 366 58.21 31.11 15.61
CA LYS A 366 57.98 32.37 14.86
C LYS A 366 56.57 32.96 15.05
N LEU A 367 55.69 32.27 15.77
CA LEU A 367 54.32 32.72 16.02
C LEU A 367 54.28 33.91 16.98
N THR A 368 53.51 34.94 16.64
CA THR A 368 53.30 36.10 17.52
C THR A 368 52.43 35.75 18.73
N LYS A 369 52.50 36.57 19.79
CA LYS A 369 51.65 36.43 20.98
C LYS A 369 50.15 36.36 20.63
N GLU A 370 49.71 37.14 19.65
CA GLU A 370 48.34 37.20 19.17
C GLU A 370 47.93 35.93 18.40
N GLN A 371 48.86 35.37 17.61
CA GLN A 371 48.70 34.10 16.89
C GLN A 371 48.58 32.91 17.85
N LEU A 372 49.40 32.88 18.91
CA LEU A 372 49.28 31.87 19.96
C LEU A 372 47.94 31.97 20.71
N ILE A 373 47.50 33.18 21.07
CA ILE A 373 46.20 33.39 21.70
C ILE A 373 45.06 32.92 20.79
N TYR A 374 45.13 33.17 19.48
CA TYR A 374 44.08 32.72 18.54
C TYR A 374 43.96 31.19 18.46
N ILE A 375 45.09 30.46 18.42
CA ILE A 375 45.10 28.99 18.45
C ILE A 375 44.43 28.50 19.74
N LEU A 376 44.73 29.15 20.87
CA LEU A 376 44.18 28.80 22.18
C LEU A 376 42.68 29.15 22.31
N GLU A 377 42.25 30.32 21.84
CA GLU A 377 40.85 30.78 21.92
C GLU A 377 39.90 30.01 20.99
N LYS A 378 40.37 29.55 19.82
CA LYS A 378 39.54 28.74 18.91
C LYS A 378 39.68 27.24 19.15
N GLY A 379 40.82 26.78 19.65
CA GLY A 379 40.97 25.42 20.20
C GLY A 379 40.09 25.18 21.43
N THR A 380 39.79 26.22 22.22
CA THR A 380 38.89 26.14 23.37
C THR A 380 37.41 26.41 23.04
N ASN A 381 37.10 27.18 21.98
CA ASN A 381 35.70 27.43 21.57
C ASN A 381 35.14 26.43 20.54
N ILE A 382 35.97 25.60 19.92
CA ILE A 382 35.52 24.50 19.05
C ILE A 382 35.84 23.21 19.79
N TRP A 383 34.81 22.51 20.24
CA TRP A 383 34.90 21.20 20.89
C TRP A 383 35.61 20.19 19.97
N SER A 384 36.94 20.17 20.02
CA SER A 384 37.75 19.12 19.45
C SER A 384 38.90 18.84 20.42
N ASN A 385 38.99 17.60 20.89
CA ASN A 385 40.08 17.09 21.74
C ASN A 385 41.46 17.46 21.16
N LEU A 386 41.55 17.61 19.83
CA LEU A 386 42.72 18.06 19.08
C LEU A 386 43.29 19.42 19.53
N GLY A 387 42.44 20.40 19.87
CA GLY A 387 42.90 21.73 20.30
C GLY A 387 43.53 21.70 21.70
N ILE A 388 43.00 20.85 22.58
CA ILE A 388 43.51 20.60 23.93
C ILE A 388 44.80 19.79 23.84
N GLU A 389 44.83 18.75 23.01
CA GLU A 389 46.00 17.90 22.77
C GLU A 389 47.20 18.71 22.26
N LEU A 390 47.00 19.58 21.26
CA LEU A 390 48.06 20.47 20.77
C LEU A 390 48.56 21.42 21.87
N PHE A 391 47.66 21.92 22.73
CA PHE A 391 48.03 22.80 23.85
C PHE A 391 48.85 22.07 24.91
N GLU A 392 48.48 20.84 25.25
CA GLU A 392 49.22 20.00 26.19
C GLU A 392 50.63 19.67 25.65
N MET A 393 50.75 19.38 24.36
CA MET A 393 52.05 19.16 23.69
C MET A 393 52.94 20.41 23.75
N ILE A 394 52.40 21.61 23.51
CA ILE A 394 53.12 22.88 23.64
C ILE A 394 53.54 23.14 25.09
N GLN A 395 52.67 22.87 26.07
CA GLN A 395 53.00 23.03 27.49
C GLN A 395 54.10 22.06 27.94
N LYS A 396 54.04 20.81 27.48
CA LYS A 396 55.03 19.78 27.79
C LYS A 396 56.40 20.16 27.21
N TRP A 397 56.45 20.55 25.94
CA TRP A 397 57.67 21.03 25.29
C TRP A 397 58.26 22.25 26.02
N GLY A 398 57.44 23.24 26.40
CA GLY A 398 57.89 24.41 27.15
C GLY A 398 58.49 24.05 28.52
N LYS A 399 57.88 23.11 29.25
CA LYS A 399 58.41 22.60 30.52
C LYS A 399 59.73 21.83 30.35
N GLU A 400 59.87 21.07 29.27
CA GLU A 400 61.10 20.32 28.95
C GLU A 400 62.26 21.25 28.56
N LYS A 401 62.01 22.33 27.80
CA LYS A 401 63.02 23.36 27.54
C LYS A 401 63.42 24.15 28.79
N ILE A 402 62.49 24.46 29.69
CA ILE A 402 62.78 25.13 30.97
C ILE A 402 63.64 24.23 31.88
N LYS A 403 63.41 22.91 31.87
CA LYS A 403 64.26 21.91 32.56
C LYS A 403 65.63 21.71 31.92
N ALA A 404 65.79 22.03 30.63
CA ALA A 404 67.06 21.93 29.90
C ALA A 404 67.92 23.20 30.01
N ILE A 405 67.47 24.23 30.75
CA ILE A 405 68.32 25.33 31.20
C ILE A 405 69.19 24.76 32.33
N PRO A 406 70.54 24.74 32.20
CA PRO A 406 71.41 24.19 33.23
C PRO A 406 71.18 24.85 34.60
N ASP A 407 71.36 24.06 35.66
CA ASP A 407 71.17 24.37 37.09
C ASP A 407 72.13 25.46 37.63
N GLU A 408 72.13 26.66 37.03
CA GLU A 408 72.83 27.85 37.56
C GLU A 408 71.86 28.90 38.12
N ILE A 409 70.59 28.55 38.37
CA ILE A 409 69.62 29.43 39.06
C ILE A 409 69.14 28.81 40.39
N ASP A 410 69.93 27.93 40.99
CA ASP A 410 69.70 27.44 42.37
C ASP A 410 70.32 28.39 43.44
N GLU A 411 70.92 29.51 43.00
CA GLU A 411 71.32 30.63 43.87
C GLU A 411 70.23 31.69 44.08
N ILE A 412 69.23 31.79 43.19
CA ILE A 412 68.17 32.81 43.31
C ILE A 412 67.07 32.38 44.30
N THR A 413 66.86 31.08 44.48
CA THR A 413 65.87 30.48 45.38
C THR A 413 66.28 30.42 46.86
N LYS A 414 67.54 30.76 47.20
CA LYS A 414 68.02 30.84 48.60
C LYS A 414 67.93 32.24 49.22
N SER A 415 67.40 33.23 48.49
CA SER A 415 67.09 34.54 49.08
C SER A 415 65.87 34.42 50.01
N GLU A 416 66.15 34.49 51.31
CA GLU A 416 65.15 34.55 52.40
C GLU A 416 64.16 35.72 52.22
N THR A 417 64.51 36.71 51.40
CA THR A 417 63.70 37.89 51.05
C THR A 417 62.57 37.55 50.07
N LEU A 418 62.81 36.68 49.08
CA LEU A 418 61.81 36.33 48.04
C LEU A 418 60.75 35.35 48.58
N SER A 419 61.16 34.40 49.43
CA SER A 419 60.25 33.48 50.12
C SER A 419 59.33 34.21 51.11
N LYS A 420 59.83 35.29 51.74
CA LYS A 420 59.06 36.16 52.63
C LYS A 420 58.08 37.05 51.85
N MET A 421 58.49 37.57 50.69
CA MET A 421 57.60 38.31 49.78
C MET A 421 56.47 37.44 49.22
N ILE A 422 56.72 36.19 48.87
CA ILE A 422 55.69 35.26 48.36
C ILE A 422 54.68 34.90 49.48
N LYS A 423 55.14 34.70 50.72
CA LYS A 423 54.27 34.43 51.88
C LYS A 423 53.43 35.67 52.29
N GLU A 424 53.98 36.88 52.22
CA GLU A 424 53.22 38.11 52.46
C GLU A 424 52.22 38.44 51.34
N PHE A 425 52.52 38.06 50.09
CA PHE A 425 51.62 38.23 48.94
C PHE A 425 50.40 37.30 49.01
N ILE A 426 50.57 36.09 49.56
CA ILE A 426 49.47 35.13 49.82
C ILE A 426 48.58 35.60 50.97
N LEU A 427 49.14 36.27 51.99
CA LEU A 427 48.40 36.77 53.17
C LEU A 427 47.60 38.07 52.90
N LYS A 428 47.95 38.87 51.89
CA LYS A 428 47.25 40.13 51.56
C LYS A 428 46.07 39.98 50.59
N ILE A 429 45.84 38.80 50.00
CA ILE A 429 44.67 38.53 49.15
C ILE A 429 43.55 37.94 50.01
N ASN A 430 42.98 38.78 50.88
CA ASN A 430 41.64 38.57 51.43
C ASN A 430 40.75 39.66 50.84
N ILE A 431 40.16 39.38 49.67
CA ILE A 431 39.27 40.31 48.99
C ILE A 431 37.87 40.10 49.56
N ASN A 432 37.55 40.89 50.58
CA ASN A 432 36.19 41.37 50.79
C ASN A 432 36.26 42.84 51.20
N SER A 433 35.70 43.67 50.31
CA SER A 433 35.44 45.11 50.44
C SER A 433 36.49 46.10 49.91
N ILE A 434 35.93 47.12 49.25
CA ILE A 434 36.44 48.47 48.96
C ILE A 434 36.97 48.67 47.52
N GLU A 435 36.16 49.42 46.76
CA GLU A 435 36.28 49.65 45.32
C GLU A 435 37.02 50.94 44.91
N ASP A 436 37.38 51.89 45.80
CA ASP A 436 37.80 53.22 45.31
C ASP A 436 39.08 53.86 45.90
N GLU A 437 39.73 53.25 46.91
CA GLU A 437 40.91 53.88 47.54
C GLU A 437 42.26 53.43 46.97
N ALA A 438 42.31 52.24 46.35
CA ALA A 438 43.53 51.68 45.77
C ALA A 438 43.96 52.39 44.47
N LEU A 439 43.00 52.87 43.66
CA LEU A 439 43.28 53.52 42.38
C LEU A 439 43.97 54.89 42.56
N LYS A 440 43.72 55.59 43.67
CA LYS A 440 44.39 56.86 44.02
C LYS A 440 45.82 56.68 44.54
N LYS A 441 46.16 55.52 45.10
CA LYS A 441 47.52 55.25 45.65
C LYS A 441 48.49 54.72 44.60
N VAL A 442 48.00 54.14 43.50
CA VAL A 442 48.83 53.60 42.40
C VAL A 442 49.41 54.69 41.48
N GLN A 443 48.86 55.91 41.49
CA GLN A 443 49.35 57.02 40.63
C GLN A 443 50.64 57.72 41.14
N LYS A 444 51.33 57.23 42.17
CA LYS A 444 52.37 58.03 42.84
C LYS A 444 53.76 57.42 43.03
N PHE A 445 54.14 56.37 42.30
CA PHE A 445 55.53 55.87 42.37
C PHE A 445 56.11 55.53 40.98
N GLU A 446 57.15 56.28 40.61
CA GLU A 446 58.09 55.96 39.53
C GLU A 446 59.21 55.06 40.10
N PHE A 447 59.41 53.88 39.51
CA PHE A 447 60.66 53.33 38.95
C PHE A 447 60.57 51.79 38.78
N LEU A 448 61.08 51.30 37.65
CA LEU A 448 61.02 49.91 37.16
C LEU A 448 61.61 48.90 38.17
N PRO A 449 60.84 47.90 38.64
CA PRO A 449 60.59 46.64 37.92
C PRO A 449 59.13 46.17 38.00
N ASP A 450 58.17 47.10 37.89
CA ASP A 450 56.75 46.83 38.15
C ASP A 450 55.85 46.68 36.92
N ILE A 451 56.34 46.83 35.68
CA ILE A 451 55.47 46.77 34.48
C ILE A 451 54.92 45.35 34.21
N PHE A 452 55.67 44.29 34.55
CA PHE A 452 55.22 42.91 34.38
C PHE A 452 54.20 42.51 35.47
N LEU A 453 54.40 42.95 36.71
CA LEU A 453 53.51 42.69 37.85
C LEU A 453 52.24 43.55 37.82
N ILE A 454 52.34 44.83 37.43
CA ILE A 454 51.18 45.71 37.16
C ILE A 454 50.38 45.17 35.97
N GLY A 455 51.04 44.67 34.93
CA GLY A 455 50.37 44.00 33.80
C GLY A 455 49.67 42.69 34.21
N ILE A 456 50.29 41.89 35.09
CA ILE A 456 49.69 40.67 35.65
C ILE A 456 48.50 41.00 36.55
N GLU A 457 48.62 41.95 37.47
CA GLU A 457 47.51 42.32 38.37
C GLU A 457 46.40 43.10 37.65
N TYR A 458 46.71 43.94 36.66
CA TYR A 458 45.69 44.52 35.78
C TYR A 458 44.95 43.44 35.00
N SER A 459 45.68 42.45 34.45
CA SER A 459 45.08 41.28 33.78
C SER A 459 44.27 40.42 34.75
N ARG A 460 44.69 40.30 36.01
CA ARG A 460 44.00 39.55 37.07
C ARG A 460 42.72 40.26 37.52
N ILE A 461 42.76 41.58 37.66
CA ILE A 461 41.59 42.44 37.95
C ILE A 461 40.58 42.40 36.79
N GLN A 462 41.05 42.42 35.53
CA GLN A 462 40.17 42.24 34.37
C GLN A 462 39.58 40.81 34.31
N ARG A 463 40.37 39.77 34.63
CA ARG A 463 39.87 38.40 34.78
C ARG A 463 38.83 38.29 35.89
N ILE A 464 39.04 38.92 37.05
CA ILE A 464 38.09 38.91 38.17
C ILE A 464 36.81 39.69 37.82
N LYS A 465 36.91 40.84 37.11
CA LYS A 465 35.74 41.56 36.60
C LYS A 465 34.96 40.74 35.56
N GLN A 466 35.66 40.08 34.64
CA GLN A 466 35.03 39.16 33.69
C GLN A 466 34.43 37.95 34.39
N GLN A 467 35.09 37.41 35.42
CA GLN A 467 34.63 36.27 36.21
C GLN A 467 33.38 36.62 37.03
N LYS A 468 33.34 37.78 37.69
CA LYS A 468 32.13 38.25 38.39
C LYS A 468 30.97 38.57 37.44
N LYS A 469 31.26 39.14 36.26
CA LYS A 469 30.25 39.35 35.21
C LYS A 469 29.74 38.02 34.66
N PHE A 470 30.63 37.05 34.47
CA PHE A 470 30.29 35.69 34.07
C PHE A 470 29.47 34.97 35.15
N GLU A 471 29.83 35.07 36.43
CA GLU A 471 29.10 34.51 37.56
C GLU A 471 27.69 35.11 37.69
N LYS A 472 27.53 36.43 37.49
CA LYS A 472 26.21 37.07 37.46
C LYS A 472 25.36 36.58 36.28
N ILE A 473 25.93 36.52 35.08
CA ILE A 473 25.26 35.96 33.89
C ILE A 473 24.92 34.48 34.11
N GLN A 474 25.79 33.72 34.78
CA GLN A 474 25.58 32.31 35.07
C GLN A 474 24.47 32.13 36.11
N GLN A 475 24.39 32.99 37.14
CA GLN A 475 23.30 32.99 38.10
C GLN A 475 21.96 33.35 37.45
N GLU A 476 21.91 34.39 36.60
CA GLU A 476 20.71 34.78 35.87
C GLU A 476 20.24 33.64 34.93
N LYS A 477 21.17 33.02 34.18
CA LYS A 477 20.86 31.85 33.34
C LYS A 477 20.41 30.64 34.15
N ASN A 478 20.99 30.40 35.33
CA ASN A 478 20.57 29.29 36.19
C ASN A 478 19.17 29.51 36.76
N GLN A 479 18.81 30.75 37.13
CA GLN A 479 17.45 31.08 37.56
C GLN A 479 16.43 30.95 36.42
N GLU A 480 16.80 31.36 35.21
CA GLU A 480 15.95 31.20 34.03
C GLU A 480 15.79 29.71 33.65
N LEU A 481 16.87 28.93 33.75
CA LEU A 481 16.85 27.48 33.54
C LEU A 481 15.94 26.77 34.56
N GLN A 482 15.98 27.17 35.84
CA GLN A 482 15.08 26.63 36.86
C GLN A 482 13.60 26.92 36.56
N LYS A 483 13.29 28.15 36.12
CA LYS A 483 11.91 28.50 35.69
C LYS A 483 11.44 27.67 34.50
N ILE A 484 12.32 27.49 33.51
CA ILE A 484 12.03 26.66 32.33
C ILE A 484 11.81 25.20 32.75
N GLN A 485 12.64 24.66 33.64
CA GLN A 485 12.49 23.30 34.17
C GLN A 485 11.17 23.11 34.93
N GLN A 486 10.76 24.09 35.74
CA GLN A 486 9.48 24.05 36.44
C GLN A 486 8.30 24.09 35.45
N THR A 487 8.35 24.94 34.43
CA THR A 487 7.33 24.98 33.37
C THR A 487 7.27 23.67 32.57
N ILE A 488 8.41 23.03 32.33
CA ILE A 488 8.46 21.71 31.67
C ILE A 488 7.78 20.66 32.56
N GLN A 489 8.09 20.62 33.86
CA GLN A 489 7.46 19.69 34.80
C GLN A 489 5.94 19.87 34.87
N GLU A 490 5.44 21.10 34.93
CA GLU A 490 3.99 21.39 34.92
C GLU A 490 3.32 20.93 33.62
N LYS A 491 3.99 21.11 32.47
CA LYS A 491 3.50 20.63 31.18
C LYS A 491 3.53 19.11 31.08
N ASP A 492 4.57 18.46 31.58
CA ASP A 492 4.69 17.00 31.61
C ASP A 492 3.58 16.39 32.47
N GLN A 493 3.27 16.98 33.63
CA GLN A 493 2.14 16.56 34.46
C GLN A 493 0.80 16.72 33.72
N THR A 494 0.61 17.84 33.01
CA THR A 494 -0.59 18.06 32.20
C THR A 494 -0.71 17.06 31.04
N ILE A 495 0.42 16.63 30.46
CA ILE A 495 0.46 15.60 29.42
C ILE A 495 0.07 14.24 30.01
N GLN A 496 0.61 13.88 31.17
CA GLN A 496 0.28 12.63 31.86
C GLN A 496 -1.22 12.52 32.21
N GLU A 497 -1.83 13.61 32.70
CA GLU A 497 -3.28 13.65 32.98
C GLU A 497 -4.13 13.47 31.70
N LYS A 498 -3.69 14.05 30.58
CA LYS A 498 -4.35 13.88 29.28
C LYS A 498 -4.17 12.46 28.74
N ASP A 499 -3.00 11.87 28.89
CA ASP A 499 -2.74 10.49 28.47
C ASP A 499 -3.59 9.50 29.27
N GLN A 500 -3.77 9.71 30.57
CA GLN A 500 -4.69 8.92 31.40
C GLN A 500 -6.14 9.07 30.90
N THR A 501 -6.57 10.29 30.59
CA THR A 501 -7.91 10.55 30.03
C THR A 501 -8.10 9.87 28.66
N ILE A 502 -7.06 9.81 27.84
CA ILE A 502 -7.09 9.11 26.55
C ILE A 502 -7.22 7.60 26.76
N GLN A 503 -6.46 7.02 27.69
CA GLN A 503 -6.54 5.59 28.02
C GLN A 503 -7.94 5.18 28.52
N GLU A 504 -8.57 6.00 29.36
CA GLU A 504 -9.94 5.75 29.83
C GLU A 504 -10.95 5.77 28.67
N LYS A 505 -10.81 6.72 27.74
CA LYS A 505 -11.66 6.79 26.54
C LYS A 505 -11.44 5.62 25.60
N ASP A 506 -10.20 5.17 25.43
CA ASP A 506 -9.88 4.00 24.60
C ASP A 506 -10.51 2.72 25.17
N GLN A 507 -10.48 2.54 26.50
CA GLN A 507 -11.17 1.43 27.17
C GLN A 507 -12.69 1.50 26.94
N GLN A 508 -13.28 2.69 27.01
CA GLN A 508 -14.71 2.87 26.74
C GLN A 508 -15.08 2.54 25.28
N ILE A 509 -14.24 2.95 24.33
CA ILE A 509 -14.41 2.63 22.90
C ILE A 509 -14.32 1.11 22.68
N GLN A 510 -13.35 0.43 23.29
CA GLN A 510 -13.22 -1.03 23.20
C GLN A 510 -14.46 -1.75 23.72
N LYS A 511 -15.04 -1.30 24.84
CA LYS A 511 -16.28 -1.87 25.38
C LYS A 511 -17.46 -1.69 24.42
N ILE A 512 -17.61 -0.50 23.83
CA ILE A 512 -18.65 -0.23 22.83
C ILE A 512 -18.47 -1.12 21.60
N GLN A 513 -17.22 -1.35 21.17
CA GLN A 513 -16.93 -2.20 20.02
C GLN A 513 -17.30 -3.67 20.30
N GLN A 514 -16.94 -4.19 21.48
CA GLN A 514 -17.33 -5.55 21.89
C GLN A 514 -18.85 -5.73 21.93
N GLU A 515 -19.59 -4.76 22.46
CA GLU A 515 -21.06 -4.81 22.49
C GLU A 515 -21.68 -4.77 21.08
N LYS A 516 -21.07 -4.01 20.15
CA LYS A 516 -21.49 -4.01 18.73
C LYS A 516 -21.23 -5.35 18.07
N ASP A 517 -20.05 -5.93 18.27
CA ASP A 517 -19.67 -7.20 17.66
C ASP A 517 -20.59 -8.34 18.14
N GLN A 518 -20.94 -8.36 19.43
CA GLN A 518 -21.93 -9.29 19.98
C GLN A 518 -23.32 -9.13 19.34
N LYS A 519 -23.78 -7.89 19.13
CA LYS A 519 -25.07 -7.62 18.45
C LYS A 519 -25.04 -8.08 16.99
N ILE A 520 -23.95 -7.83 16.28
CA ILE A 520 -23.77 -8.28 14.88
C ILE A 520 -23.81 -9.81 14.81
N GLN A 521 -23.10 -10.51 15.70
CA GLN A 521 -23.13 -11.97 15.75
C GLN A 521 -24.54 -12.51 16.00
N LYS A 522 -25.31 -11.90 16.91
CA LYS A 522 -26.69 -12.31 17.18
C LYS A 522 -27.59 -12.14 15.95
N ILE A 523 -27.50 -10.99 15.28
CA ILE A 523 -28.27 -10.72 14.04
C ILE A 523 -27.90 -11.73 12.94
N GLN A 524 -26.61 -12.05 12.80
CA GLN A 524 -26.16 -13.02 11.81
C GLN A 524 -26.72 -14.42 12.08
N GLN A 525 -26.71 -14.87 13.34
CA GLN A 525 -27.31 -16.15 13.75
C GLN A 525 -28.81 -16.21 13.46
N GLU A 526 -29.57 -15.16 13.80
CA GLU A 526 -31.02 -15.09 13.53
C GLU A 526 -31.32 -15.15 12.03
N LYS A 527 -30.51 -14.45 11.21
CA LYS A 527 -30.64 -14.47 9.75
C LYS A 527 -30.36 -15.86 9.16
N ASP A 528 -29.33 -16.55 9.64
CA ASP A 528 -28.97 -17.88 9.14
C ASP A 528 -30.05 -18.92 9.49
N GLN A 529 -30.64 -18.83 10.69
CA GLN A 529 -31.80 -19.66 11.07
C GLN A 529 -33.01 -19.40 10.15
N GLN A 530 -33.28 -18.14 9.82
CA GLN A 530 -34.39 -17.79 8.93
C GLN A 530 -34.18 -18.31 7.50
N ILE A 531 -32.95 -18.23 6.99
CA ILE A 531 -32.59 -18.78 5.66
C ILE A 531 -32.80 -20.30 5.62
N GLN A 532 -32.37 -21.02 6.65
CA GLN A 532 -32.55 -22.47 6.72
C GLN A 532 -34.03 -22.86 6.71
N LYS A 533 -34.87 -22.14 7.45
CA LYS A 533 -36.32 -22.38 7.47
C LYS A 533 -36.94 -22.20 6.08
N ILE A 534 -36.61 -21.10 5.39
CA ILE A 534 -37.10 -20.83 4.03
C ILE A 534 -36.64 -21.92 3.04
N GLN A 535 -35.40 -22.39 3.14
CA GLN A 535 -34.89 -23.45 2.28
C GLN A 535 -35.65 -24.78 2.49
N GLN A 536 -35.93 -25.14 3.75
CA GLN A 536 -36.70 -26.35 4.07
C GLN A 536 -38.12 -26.28 3.51
N GLU A 537 -38.81 -25.14 3.70
CA GLU A 537 -40.16 -24.92 3.16
C GLU A 537 -40.16 -25.03 1.62
N LYS A 538 -39.20 -24.40 0.92
CA LYS A 538 -39.08 -24.50 -0.54
C LYS A 538 -38.92 -25.94 -1.02
N VAL A 539 -38.07 -26.74 -0.36
CA VAL A 539 -37.86 -28.15 -0.73
C VAL A 539 -39.15 -28.95 -0.58
N GLN A 540 -39.92 -28.72 0.49
CA GLN A 540 -41.21 -29.39 0.70
C GLN A 540 -42.24 -28.99 -0.38
N THR A 541 -42.32 -27.71 -0.73
CA THR A 541 -43.21 -27.23 -1.80
C THR A 541 -42.86 -27.85 -3.15
N ILE A 542 -41.56 -27.90 -3.52
CA ILE A 542 -41.11 -28.51 -4.77
C ILE A 542 -41.47 -30.01 -4.82
N LYS A 543 -41.29 -30.74 -3.72
CA LYS A 543 -41.68 -32.15 -3.64
C LYS A 543 -43.18 -32.33 -3.85
N LYS A 544 -44.02 -31.47 -3.27
CA LYS A 544 -45.47 -31.49 -3.45
C LYS A 544 -45.87 -31.21 -4.90
N ILE A 545 -45.29 -30.19 -5.54
CA ILE A 545 -45.59 -29.85 -6.94
C ILE A 545 -45.20 -31.01 -7.87
N LYS A 546 -44.02 -31.63 -7.66
CA LYS A 546 -43.58 -32.77 -8.46
C LYS A 546 -44.55 -33.96 -8.34
N SER A 547 -44.99 -34.30 -7.12
CA SER A 547 -45.91 -35.42 -6.94
C SER A 547 -47.28 -35.16 -7.56
N GLU A 548 -47.81 -33.95 -7.46
CA GLU A 548 -49.07 -33.56 -8.10
C GLU A 548 -48.97 -33.58 -9.64
N HIS A 549 -47.84 -33.13 -10.20
CA HIS A 549 -47.60 -33.18 -11.65
C HIS A 549 -47.54 -34.62 -12.18
N GLU A 550 -46.88 -35.54 -11.47
CA GLU A 550 -46.84 -36.96 -11.85
C GLU A 550 -48.23 -37.61 -11.84
N LEU A 551 -49.08 -37.26 -10.86
CA LEU A 551 -50.47 -37.73 -10.76
C LEU A 551 -51.35 -37.29 -11.94
N GLN A 552 -51.06 -36.14 -12.56
CA GLN A 552 -51.86 -35.58 -13.64
C GLN A 552 -51.56 -36.18 -15.02
N LYS A 553 -50.35 -36.71 -15.23
CA LYS A 553 -49.88 -37.20 -16.55
C LYS A 553 -50.89 -38.08 -17.30
N PRO A 554 -51.51 -39.11 -16.69
CA PRO A 554 -52.43 -40.01 -17.40
C PRO A 554 -53.73 -39.33 -17.85
N PHE A 555 -54.11 -38.24 -17.19
CA PHE A 555 -55.38 -37.53 -17.37
C PHE A 555 -55.21 -36.18 -18.06
N THR A 556 -54.03 -35.87 -18.61
CA THR A 556 -53.75 -34.59 -19.29
C THR A 556 -54.71 -34.28 -20.44
N GLN A 557 -55.27 -35.30 -21.08
CA GLN A 557 -56.25 -35.19 -22.16
C GLN A 557 -57.69 -35.45 -21.71
N SER A 558 -57.92 -35.71 -20.41
CA SER A 558 -59.25 -35.96 -19.87
C SER A 558 -60.10 -34.70 -19.89
N THR A 559 -61.36 -34.85 -20.28
CA THR A 559 -62.40 -33.83 -20.13
C THR A 559 -63.35 -34.13 -18.96
N ILE A 560 -63.11 -35.22 -18.23
CA ILE A 560 -63.87 -35.63 -17.04
C ILE A 560 -63.08 -35.40 -15.74
N ILE A 561 -61.81 -35.82 -15.68
CA ILE A 561 -61.01 -35.85 -14.45
C ILE A 561 -60.18 -34.57 -14.32
N GLU A 562 -60.73 -33.60 -13.59
CA GLU A 562 -60.08 -32.31 -13.32
C GLU A 562 -59.51 -32.22 -11.89
N LYS A 563 -60.13 -32.91 -10.92
CA LYS A 563 -59.76 -32.83 -9.50
C LYS A 563 -58.61 -33.78 -9.16
N ILE A 564 -57.52 -33.26 -8.58
CA ILE A 564 -56.38 -34.07 -8.10
C ILE A 564 -56.80 -35.14 -7.08
N GLU A 565 -57.83 -34.87 -6.27
CA GLU A 565 -58.37 -35.84 -5.32
C GLU A 565 -58.87 -37.12 -6.01
N PHE A 566 -59.51 -36.99 -7.19
CA PHE A 566 -59.99 -38.13 -7.96
C PHE A 566 -58.83 -38.96 -8.51
N MET A 567 -57.80 -38.30 -9.03
CA MET A 567 -56.58 -38.96 -9.51
C MET A 567 -55.90 -39.76 -8.38
N LYS A 568 -55.82 -39.18 -7.16
CA LYS A 568 -55.29 -39.86 -5.98
C LYS A 568 -56.11 -41.10 -5.62
N LYS A 569 -57.44 -40.99 -5.62
CA LYS A 569 -58.34 -42.11 -5.31
C LYS A 569 -58.24 -43.21 -6.36
N LEU A 570 -58.26 -42.88 -7.64
CA LEU A 570 -58.10 -43.83 -8.74
C LEU A 570 -56.74 -44.55 -8.64
N LYS A 571 -55.64 -43.81 -8.40
CA LYS A 571 -54.31 -44.41 -8.20
C LYS A 571 -54.31 -45.41 -7.04
N GLN A 572 -54.86 -44.99 -5.90
CA GLN A 572 -54.98 -45.84 -4.72
C GLN A 572 -55.80 -47.10 -5.01
N TRP A 573 -56.93 -46.98 -5.70
CA TRP A 573 -57.85 -48.08 -5.93
C TRP A 573 -57.40 -49.10 -6.97
N ILE A 574 -56.72 -48.63 -8.01
CA ILE A 574 -56.13 -49.50 -9.05
C ILE A 574 -54.97 -50.30 -8.47
N SER A 575 -54.19 -49.71 -7.55
CA SER A 575 -53.08 -50.39 -6.86
C SER A 575 -52.05 -51.03 -7.82
N ASP A 576 -51.92 -50.48 -9.02
CA ASP A 576 -50.94 -50.86 -10.06
C ASP A 576 -50.31 -49.57 -10.60
N ASP A 577 -49.15 -49.23 -10.05
CA ASP A 577 -48.41 -48.02 -10.43
C ASP A 577 -47.92 -48.06 -11.87
N GLU A 578 -47.59 -49.24 -12.40
CA GLU A 578 -47.11 -49.36 -13.78
C GLU A 578 -48.25 -49.04 -14.76
N PHE A 579 -49.41 -49.65 -14.55
CA PHE A 579 -50.60 -49.35 -15.35
C PHE A 579 -51.01 -47.89 -15.20
N PHE A 580 -51.15 -47.39 -13.97
CA PHE A 580 -51.62 -46.04 -13.73
C PHE A 580 -50.72 -44.98 -14.36
N ASN A 581 -49.40 -45.15 -14.32
CA ASN A 581 -48.47 -44.18 -14.88
C ASN A 581 -48.35 -44.25 -16.42
N LYS A 582 -48.67 -45.40 -17.04
CA LYS A 582 -48.56 -45.61 -18.49
C LYS A 582 -49.88 -45.47 -19.25
N MET A 583 -51.01 -45.60 -18.56
CA MET A 583 -52.32 -45.51 -19.20
C MET A 583 -52.54 -44.14 -19.83
N LYS A 584 -53.26 -44.14 -20.95
CA LYS A 584 -53.67 -42.95 -21.69
C LYS A 584 -55.10 -43.12 -22.14
N ILE A 585 -55.74 -42.02 -22.52
CA ILE A 585 -57.06 -42.08 -23.12
C ILE A 585 -56.99 -42.81 -24.47
N GLY A 586 -57.58 -43.98 -24.53
CA GLY A 586 -57.63 -44.82 -25.72
C GLY A 586 -58.95 -44.70 -26.48
N PHE A 587 -60.01 -44.28 -25.78
CA PHE A 587 -61.28 -43.90 -26.39
C PHE A 587 -61.92 -42.74 -25.60
N SER A 588 -62.43 -41.76 -26.34
CA SER A 588 -63.34 -40.71 -25.83
C SER A 588 -64.53 -40.64 -26.77
N ALA A 589 -65.75 -40.63 -26.22
CA ALA A 589 -66.97 -40.55 -27.01
C ALA A 589 -67.07 -39.23 -27.78
N LYS A 590 -66.54 -38.11 -27.26
CA LYS A 590 -66.44 -36.85 -28.03
C LYS A 590 -65.56 -36.97 -29.28
N ASN A 591 -64.46 -37.71 -29.19
CA ASN A 591 -63.50 -37.81 -30.30
C ASN A 591 -63.87 -38.90 -31.32
N TYR A 592 -64.38 -40.04 -30.84
CA TYR A 592 -64.67 -41.22 -31.67
C TYR A 592 -66.16 -41.43 -31.94
N GLY A 593 -67.02 -40.55 -31.43
CA GLY A 593 -68.46 -40.64 -31.56
C GLY A 593 -69.11 -41.55 -30.51
N PHE A 594 -70.39 -41.26 -30.25
CA PHE A 594 -71.22 -41.97 -29.29
C PHE A 594 -71.86 -43.22 -29.95
N SER A 595 -71.10 -44.31 -30.06
CA SER A 595 -71.57 -45.60 -30.58
C SER A 595 -70.84 -46.77 -29.93
N ALA A 596 -71.57 -47.82 -29.54
CA ALA A 596 -70.98 -49.06 -29.03
C ALA A 596 -70.00 -49.68 -30.04
N GLN A 597 -70.29 -49.55 -31.34
CA GLN A 597 -69.39 -50.02 -32.39
C GLN A 597 -68.05 -49.28 -32.39
N THR A 598 -68.08 -47.95 -32.24
CA THR A 598 -66.83 -47.16 -32.21
C THR A 598 -66.07 -47.42 -30.92
N PHE A 599 -66.76 -47.57 -29.78
CA PHE A 599 -66.14 -48.02 -28.53
C PHE A 599 -65.39 -49.34 -28.72
N HIS A 600 -66.06 -50.39 -29.16
CA HIS A 600 -65.44 -51.71 -29.33
C HIS A 600 -64.30 -51.71 -30.36
N SER A 601 -64.40 -50.91 -31.43
CA SER A 601 -63.32 -50.76 -32.41
C SER A 601 -62.01 -50.26 -31.78
N GLN A 602 -62.09 -49.48 -30.70
CA GLN A 602 -60.93 -48.92 -30.02
C GLN A 602 -60.51 -49.73 -28.78
N THR A 603 -61.46 -50.35 -28.08
CA THR A 603 -61.24 -50.91 -26.73
C THR A 603 -61.15 -52.43 -26.66
N ASN A 604 -61.47 -53.14 -27.75
CA ASN A 604 -61.42 -54.60 -27.75
C ASN A 604 -59.99 -55.11 -27.49
N ASN A 605 -59.88 -56.11 -26.62
CA ASN A 605 -58.63 -56.82 -26.28
C ASN A 605 -57.50 -55.92 -25.71
N LYS A 606 -57.85 -54.82 -25.04
CA LYS A 606 -56.86 -53.90 -24.44
C LYS A 606 -56.37 -54.27 -23.04
N GLY A 607 -56.78 -55.43 -22.52
CA GLY A 607 -56.40 -55.87 -21.17
C GLY A 607 -56.92 -54.92 -20.11
N LYS A 608 -56.05 -54.51 -19.18
CA LYS A 608 -56.40 -53.60 -18.08
C LYS A 608 -57.02 -52.33 -18.61
N THR A 609 -58.24 -52.02 -18.15
CA THR A 609 -59.02 -50.92 -18.67
C THR A 609 -59.70 -50.17 -17.53
N LEU A 610 -59.58 -48.84 -17.55
CA LEU A 610 -60.33 -47.94 -16.67
C LEU A 610 -61.36 -47.18 -17.52
N ILE A 611 -62.64 -47.37 -17.19
CA ILE A 611 -63.76 -46.65 -17.79
C ILE A 611 -64.21 -45.54 -16.85
N ILE A 612 -64.37 -44.33 -17.38
CA ILE A 612 -64.89 -43.17 -16.64
C ILE A 612 -66.06 -42.59 -17.44
N ILE A 613 -67.19 -42.41 -16.78
CA ILE A 613 -68.43 -41.92 -17.37
C ILE A 613 -68.82 -40.64 -16.63
N LYS A 614 -69.15 -39.60 -17.40
CA LYS A 614 -69.77 -38.38 -16.89
C LYS A 614 -71.20 -38.32 -17.38
N THR A 615 -72.16 -38.17 -16.47
CA THR A 615 -73.57 -37.98 -16.84
C THR A 615 -73.85 -36.52 -17.20
N THR A 616 -75.00 -36.24 -17.81
CA THR A 616 -75.46 -34.86 -18.03
C THR A 616 -75.76 -34.12 -16.72
N ASN A 617 -76.01 -34.87 -15.63
CA ASN A 617 -76.26 -34.34 -14.29
C ASN A 617 -74.98 -34.25 -13.44
N ASN A 618 -73.80 -34.26 -14.08
CA ASN A 618 -72.48 -34.15 -13.45
C ASN A 618 -72.09 -35.25 -12.46
N TYR A 619 -72.75 -36.41 -12.49
CA TYR A 619 -72.25 -37.58 -11.78
C TYR A 619 -71.06 -38.15 -12.53
N ILE A 620 -70.02 -38.54 -11.79
CA ILE A 620 -68.81 -39.16 -12.34
C ILE A 620 -68.62 -40.51 -11.66
N PHE A 621 -68.69 -41.58 -12.42
CA PHE A 621 -68.53 -42.95 -11.95
C PHE A 621 -67.90 -43.79 -13.06
N GLY A 622 -67.62 -45.05 -12.77
CA GLY A 622 -67.06 -45.94 -13.77
C GLY A 622 -66.66 -47.28 -13.21
N GLY A 623 -65.82 -47.98 -13.95
CA GLY A 623 -65.33 -49.29 -13.56
C GLY A 623 -63.91 -49.52 -14.03
N PHE A 624 -63.19 -50.33 -13.27
CA PHE A 624 -61.87 -50.83 -13.63
C PHE A 624 -61.93 -52.35 -13.73
N THR A 625 -61.18 -52.89 -14.69
CA THR A 625 -61.03 -54.32 -14.89
C THR A 625 -59.62 -54.64 -15.37
N GLN A 626 -59.10 -55.80 -14.97
CA GLN A 626 -57.82 -56.35 -15.43
C GLN A 626 -57.93 -56.95 -16.84
N VAL A 627 -59.15 -57.28 -17.27
CA VAL A 627 -59.44 -57.92 -18.55
C VAL A 627 -60.06 -56.92 -19.53
N GLY A 628 -59.69 -57.02 -20.81
CA GLY A 628 -60.22 -56.13 -21.83
C GLY A 628 -61.64 -56.51 -22.22
N PHE A 629 -62.42 -55.52 -22.67
CA PHE A 629 -63.68 -55.79 -23.37
C PHE A 629 -63.41 -56.60 -24.65
N ASN A 630 -64.35 -57.45 -25.03
CA ASN A 630 -64.23 -58.24 -26.26
C ASN A 630 -65.62 -58.49 -26.87
N SER A 631 -66.03 -57.63 -27.79
CA SER A 631 -67.33 -57.77 -28.45
C SER A 631 -67.46 -59.00 -29.36
N TYR A 632 -66.36 -59.67 -29.72
CA TYR A 632 -66.43 -60.94 -30.47
C TYR A 632 -67.02 -62.08 -29.61
N LEU A 633 -66.99 -61.93 -28.28
CA LEU A 633 -67.61 -62.84 -27.33
C LEU A 633 -68.99 -62.32 -26.88
N SER A 634 -69.75 -61.71 -27.79
CA SER A 634 -71.05 -61.13 -27.48
C SER A 634 -72.00 -62.15 -26.84
N GLY A 635 -72.65 -61.78 -25.74
CA GLY A 635 -73.51 -62.66 -24.94
C GLY A 635 -72.79 -63.43 -23.83
N SER A 636 -71.50 -63.17 -23.60
CA SER A 636 -70.71 -63.87 -22.57
C SER A 636 -70.26 -62.95 -21.43
N TYR A 637 -69.99 -63.57 -20.28
CA TYR A 637 -69.34 -62.90 -19.16
C TYR A 637 -67.84 -63.25 -19.11
N ILE A 638 -67.02 -62.28 -18.71
CA ILE A 638 -65.61 -62.50 -18.41
C ILE A 638 -65.40 -62.43 -16.90
N SER A 639 -64.62 -63.39 -16.41
CA SER A 639 -64.22 -63.42 -15.01
C SER A 639 -63.11 -62.42 -14.70
N ASP A 640 -63.29 -61.64 -13.64
CA ASP A 640 -62.25 -60.77 -13.10
C ASP A 640 -62.48 -60.50 -11.60
N LYS A 641 -61.61 -61.07 -10.77
CA LYS A 641 -61.66 -60.92 -9.31
C LYS A 641 -61.24 -59.54 -8.82
N ASP A 642 -60.48 -58.80 -9.62
CA ASP A 642 -59.92 -57.50 -9.26
C ASP A 642 -60.75 -56.35 -9.87
N ALA A 643 -61.82 -56.68 -10.60
CA ALA A 643 -62.74 -55.69 -11.12
C ALA A 643 -63.46 -54.95 -9.99
N PHE A 644 -63.70 -53.67 -10.21
CA PHE A 644 -64.48 -52.85 -9.28
C PHE A 644 -65.21 -51.73 -10.01
N ILE A 645 -66.33 -51.32 -9.43
CA ILE A 645 -67.04 -50.10 -9.80
C ILE A 645 -66.63 -49.00 -8.83
N PHE A 646 -66.68 -47.75 -9.25
CA PHE A 646 -66.44 -46.62 -8.36
C PHE A 646 -67.36 -45.45 -8.68
N SER A 647 -67.54 -44.57 -7.70
CA SER A 647 -68.19 -43.28 -7.84
C SER A 647 -67.21 -42.21 -7.38
N LEU A 648 -66.91 -41.23 -8.24
CA LEU A 648 -66.02 -40.09 -7.94
C LEU A 648 -66.79 -38.84 -7.54
N GLU A 649 -67.85 -38.51 -8.27
CA GLU A 649 -68.70 -37.35 -7.99
C GLU A 649 -70.15 -37.81 -7.89
N ASN A 650 -70.73 -37.63 -6.71
CA ASN A 650 -72.10 -37.99 -6.37
C ASN A 650 -72.65 -36.94 -5.41
N SER A 651 -73.85 -36.42 -5.67
CA SER A 651 -74.48 -35.33 -4.92
C SER A 651 -74.57 -35.53 -3.39
N LYS A 652 -74.34 -36.76 -2.90
CA LYS A 652 -74.51 -37.11 -1.49
C LYS A 652 -73.24 -37.59 -0.77
N LYS A 653 -72.14 -37.93 -1.46
CA LYS A 653 -71.03 -38.72 -0.85
C LYS A 653 -69.65 -38.46 -1.47
N SER A 654 -68.60 -38.67 -0.68
CA SER A 654 -67.20 -38.65 -1.10
C SER A 654 -66.85 -39.81 -2.05
N PRO A 655 -65.72 -39.76 -2.78
CA PRO A 655 -65.33 -40.83 -3.71
C PRO A 655 -65.26 -42.21 -3.05
N GLN A 656 -65.89 -43.21 -3.66
CA GLN A 656 -65.99 -44.58 -3.14
C GLN A 656 -65.68 -45.65 -4.20
N LYS A 657 -65.04 -46.73 -3.75
CA LYS A 657 -64.76 -47.97 -4.51
C LYS A 657 -65.70 -49.08 -4.06
N PHE A 658 -66.18 -49.85 -5.02
CA PHE A 658 -67.11 -50.96 -4.84
C PHE A 658 -66.52 -52.22 -5.48
N PRO A 659 -65.83 -53.06 -4.68
CA PRO A 659 -65.25 -54.30 -5.19
C PRO A 659 -66.33 -55.31 -5.59
N ILE A 660 -65.94 -56.27 -6.42
CA ILE A 660 -66.79 -57.40 -6.76
C ILE A 660 -67.12 -58.21 -5.50
N LYS A 661 -68.31 -58.81 -5.45
CA LYS A 661 -68.70 -59.71 -4.35
C LYS A 661 -68.01 -61.06 -4.52
N ASN A 662 -67.64 -61.66 -3.39
CA ASN A 662 -67.12 -63.03 -3.37
C ASN A 662 -68.11 -64.00 -4.04
N GLY A 663 -67.61 -64.82 -4.97
CA GLY A 663 -68.41 -65.77 -5.74
C GLY A 663 -69.12 -65.17 -6.96
N SER A 664 -69.01 -63.87 -7.21
CA SER A 664 -69.58 -63.19 -8.39
C SER A 664 -68.53 -62.84 -9.44
N GLU A 665 -67.27 -63.26 -9.25
CA GLU A 665 -66.11 -62.90 -10.08
C GLU A 665 -66.28 -63.35 -11.53
N GLY A 666 -67.02 -64.43 -11.79
CA GLY A 666 -67.33 -64.92 -13.13
C GLY A 666 -68.21 -63.99 -13.97
N ASN A 667 -68.91 -63.05 -13.32
CA ASN A 667 -69.87 -62.13 -13.93
C ASN A 667 -69.39 -60.67 -13.92
N ALA A 668 -68.07 -60.45 -13.81
CA ALA A 668 -67.50 -59.12 -13.63
C ALA A 668 -67.83 -58.19 -14.81
N ILE A 669 -67.56 -58.64 -16.03
CA ILE A 669 -67.79 -57.88 -17.27
C ILE A 669 -68.71 -58.68 -18.17
N TYR A 670 -69.70 -58.01 -18.77
CA TYR A 670 -70.55 -58.61 -19.79
C TYR A 670 -70.17 -58.07 -21.16
N ASN A 671 -69.85 -58.95 -22.10
CA ASN A 671 -69.60 -58.55 -23.48
C ASN A 671 -70.87 -58.61 -24.29
N HIS A 672 -71.19 -57.52 -24.98
CA HIS A 672 -72.30 -57.50 -25.91
C HIS A 672 -72.03 -56.49 -27.01
N SER A 673 -72.07 -56.90 -28.28
CA SER A 673 -71.69 -56.04 -29.41
C SER A 673 -72.55 -54.79 -29.57
N ASN A 674 -73.78 -54.81 -29.04
CA ASN A 674 -74.71 -53.67 -29.10
C ASN A 674 -74.70 -52.81 -27.84
N TYR A 675 -73.87 -53.11 -26.85
CA TYR A 675 -73.73 -52.28 -25.64
C TYR A 675 -72.34 -51.69 -25.58
N GLY A 676 -72.20 -50.57 -24.90
CA GLY A 676 -70.88 -50.04 -24.55
C GLY A 676 -70.25 -50.85 -23.41
N PRO A 677 -69.50 -50.20 -22.51
CA PRO A 677 -69.01 -50.86 -21.30
C PRO A 677 -70.18 -51.37 -20.44
N VAL A 678 -70.10 -52.63 -20.04
CA VAL A 678 -71.06 -53.28 -19.14
C VAL A 678 -70.31 -53.93 -17.98
N PHE A 679 -70.66 -53.54 -16.76
CA PHE A 679 -70.15 -54.14 -15.55
C PHE A 679 -71.27 -54.87 -14.82
N GLY A 680 -71.00 -56.12 -14.44
CA GLY A 680 -71.85 -56.95 -13.59
C GLY A 680 -72.89 -57.81 -14.32
N GLY A 681 -73.15 -58.97 -13.73
CA GLY A 681 -74.14 -59.99 -14.12
C GLY A 681 -75.55 -59.44 -14.32
N GLY A 682 -75.95 -58.51 -13.46
CA GLY A 682 -77.27 -57.88 -13.48
C GLY A 682 -77.30 -56.54 -14.18
N HIS A 683 -76.26 -56.22 -14.97
CA HIS A 683 -75.98 -54.88 -15.48
C HIS A 683 -75.96 -53.84 -14.35
N ASP A 684 -75.06 -54.06 -13.38
CA ASP A 684 -74.80 -53.12 -12.29
C ASP A 684 -74.65 -51.69 -12.83
N PHE A 685 -73.97 -51.54 -13.97
CA PHE A 685 -74.32 -50.52 -14.96
C PHE A 685 -74.01 -50.98 -16.39
N TYR A 686 -74.68 -50.38 -17.37
CA TYR A 686 -74.34 -50.54 -18.78
C TYR A 686 -74.61 -49.28 -19.59
N LEU A 687 -73.94 -49.15 -20.73
CA LEU A 687 -74.25 -48.17 -21.77
C LEU A 687 -74.95 -48.82 -22.96
N GLY A 688 -76.00 -48.20 -23.48
CA GLY A 688 -76.71 -48.65 -24.67
C GLY A 688 -75.89 -48.50 -25.95
N SER A 689 -76.47 -48.94 -27.08
CA SER A 689 -75.82 -48.94 -28.40
C SER A 689 -75.35 -47.58 -28.88
N ASN A 690 -76.00 -46.51 -28.43
CA ASN A 690 -75.68 -45.14 -28.79
C ASN A 690 -74.72 -44.45 -27.79
N LEU A 691 -74.24 -45.12 -26.73
CA LEU A 691 -73.44 -44.54 -25.63
C LEU A 691 -73.98 -43.24 -24.99
N LYS A 692 -75.15 -42.73 -25.39
CA LYS A 692 -75.77 -41.50 -24.89
C LYS A 692 -76.69 -41.78 -23.71
N SER A 693 -77.19 -43.00 -23.61
CA SER A 693 -78.01 -43.44 -22.49
C SER A 693 -77.45 -44.72 -21.87
N GLY A 694 -77.52 -44.79 -20.55
CA GLY A 694 -77.21 -45.97 -19.78
C GLY A 694 -78.28 -46.28 -18.75
N SER A 695 -78.13 -47.44 -18.13
CA SER A 695 -78.98 -47.83 -17.02
C SER A 695 -78.14 -48.56 -15.97
N SER A 696 -78.60 -48.49 -14.72
CA SER A 696 -77.92 -49.05 -13.57
C SER A 696 -78.88 -49.85 -12.71
N ASN A 697 -78.53 -51.12 -12.49
CA ASN A 697 -79.13 -51.96 -11.48
C ASN A 697 -78.07 -52.38 -10.45
N PHE A 698 -77.44 -51.36 -9.88
CA PHE A 698 -76.24 -51.50 -9.08
C PHE A 698 -76.49 -52.34 -7.82
N GLY A 699 -75.54 -53.22 -7.51
CA GLY A 699 -75.57 -54.06 -6.33
C GLY A 699 -75.87 -55.53 -6.58
N HIS A 700 -75.87 -55.98 -7.83
CA HIS A 700 -76.02 -57.39 -8.16
C HIS A 700 -74.66 -58.10 -7.99
N THR A 701 -73.67 -57.75 -8.82
CA THR A 701 -72.33 -58.34 -8.82
C THR A 701 -71.34 -57.59 -7.93
N TYR A 702 -71.50 -56.28 -7.77
CA TYR A 702 -70.59 -55.46 -6.98
C TYR A 702 -71.18 -55.09 -5.62
N HIS A 703 -70.32 -54.85 -4.63
CA HIS A 703 -70.76 -54.45 -3.30
C HIS A 703 -71.47 -53.10 -3.32
N LEU A 704 -72.64 -53.03 -2.66
CA LEU A 704 -73.32 -51.78 -2.41
C LEU A 704 -72.66 -51.00 -1.28
N PRO A 705 -72.87 -49.67 -1.24
CA PRO A 705 -72.60 -48.87 -0.05
C PRO A 705 -73.34 -49.43 1.17
N GLN A 706 -72.73 -49.30 2.34
CA GLN A 706 -73.33 -49.74 3.60
C GLN A 706 -74.71 -49.08 3.80
N GLY A 707 -75.71 -49.89 4.15
CA GLY A 707 -77.09 -49.46 4.40
C GLY A 707 -78.00 -49.44 3.16
N ILE A 708 -77.48 -49.70 1.95
CA ILE A 708 -78.29 -49.75 0.74
C ILE A 708 -78.52 -51.22 0.35
N ASN A 709 -79.79 -51.57 0.14
CA ASN A 709 -80.20 -52.91 -0.29
C ASN A 709 -80.34 -53.00 -1.80
N TYR A 710 -80.03 -54.17 -2.36
CA TYR A 710 -80.18 -54.45 -3.79
C TYR A 710 -81.66 -54.37 -4.24
N ASN A 711 -81.86 -53.99 -5.50
CA ASN A 711 -83.17 -53.84 -6.15
C ASN A 711 -84.08 -52.78 -5.51
N THR A 712 -83.50 -51.79 -4.83
CA THR A 712 -84.19 -50.58 -4.34
C THR A 712 -83.94 -49.41 -5.28
N ASP A 713 -84.81 -48.39 -5.26
CA ASP A 713 -84.58 -47.15 -6.02
C ASP A 713 -83.27 -46.47 -5.62
N GLU A 714 -82.90 -46.54 -4.34
CA GLU A 714 -81.64 -46.00 -3.85
C GLU A 714 -80.42 -46.70 -4.49
N SER A 715 -80.45 -48.03 -4.61
CA SER A 715 -79.38 -48.79 -5.28
C SER A 715 -79.29 -48.44 -6.77
N LYS A 716 -80.41 -48.40 -7.49
CA LYS A 716 -80.46 -48.14 -8.94
C LYS A 716 -80.03 -46.72 -9.29
N ASN A 717 -80.38 -45.76 -8.43
CA ASN A 717 -80.06 -44.35 -8.64
C ASN A 717 -78.67 -43.96 -8.13
N TYR A 718 -77.96 -44.85 -7.45
CA TYR A 718 -76.77 -44.48 -6.69
C TYR A 718 -75.65 -43.87 -7.53
N LEU A 719 -75.29 -44.52 -8.65
CA LEU A 719 -74.13 -44.12 -9.46
C LEU A 719 -74.38 -42.85 -10.28
N ALA A 720 -75.58 -42.73 -10.85
CA ALA A 720 -75.89 -41.73 -11.87
C ALA A 720 -76.98 -40.72 -11.47
N GLY A 721 -77.56 -40.87 -10.28
CA GLY A 721 -78.70 -40.09 -9.78
C GLY A 721 -80.08 -40.61 -10.22
N SER A 722 -80.14 -41.51 -11.20
CA SER A 722 -81.35 -42.16 -11.70
C SER A 722 -81.04 -43.56 -12.24
N SER A 723 -82.04 -44.43 -12.32
CA SER A 723 -81.90 -45.79 -12.84
C SER A 723 -81.63 -45.83 -14.34
N ASN A 724 -82.18 -44.86 -15.09
CA ASN A 724 -81.87 -44.59 -16.49
C ASN A 724 -81.30 -43.18 -16.59
N TRP A 725 -80.18 -43.01 -17.26
CA TRP A 725 -79.38 -41.79 -17.22
C TRP A 725 -78.77 -41.46 -18.57
N GLN A 726 -78.48 -40.17 -18.77
CA GLN A 726 -77.88 -39.65 -20.00
C GLN A 726 -76.40 -39.34 -19.78
N VAL A 727 -75.62 -39.54 -20.83
CA VAL A 727 -74.17 -39.44 -20.83
C VAL A 727 -73.73 -38.16 -21.51
N SER A 728 -72.81 -37.43 -20.87
CA SER A 728 -72.15 -36.28 -21.47
C SER A 728 -70.76 -36.63 -22.02
N GLU A 729 -70.07 -37.61 -21.42
CA GLU A 729 -68.78 -38.12 -21.90
C GLU A 729 -68.51 -39.55 -21.40
N VAL A 730 -67.77 -40.33 -22.19
CA VAL A 730 -67.20 -41.62 -21.79
C VAL A 730 -65.74 -41.64 -22.19
N GLU A 731 -64.87 -41.89 -21.22
CA GLU A 731 -63.44 -42.04 -21.44
C GLU A 731 -62.99 -43.44 -21.03
N CYS A 732 -62.14 -44.04 -21.85
CA CYS A 732 -61.58 -45.36 -21.61
C CYS A 732 -60.06 -45.26 -21.66
N TYR A 733 -59.40 -45.74 -20.61
CA TYR A 733 -57.96 -45.67 -20.41
C TYR A 733 -57.35 -47.06 -20.41
N PHE A 734 -56.29 -47.22 -21.19
CA PHE A 734 -55.45 -48.42 -21.27
C PHE A 734 -54.04 -48.04 -21.72
N ILE A 735 -53.09 -48.98 -21.71
CA ILE A 735 -51.67 -48.76 -22.11
C ILE A 735 -51.52 -48.73 -23.63
#